data_AF-A0A9D8KNR8-F1
#
_entry.id   AF-A0A9D8KNR8-F1
#
_cell.length_a   1.000
_cell.length_b   1.000
_cell.length_c   1.000
_cell.angle_alpha   90.00
_cell.angle_beta   90.00
_cell.angle_gamma   90.00
#
_symmetry.space_group_name_H-M   'P 1'
#
loop_
_entity.id
_entity.type
_entity.pdbx_description
1 polymer ?
#
loop_
_entity_poly.entity_id
_entity_poly.type
_entity_poly.pdbx_seq_one_letter_code
_entity_poly.pdbx_strand_id
1 'polypeptide(L)'
;MMRYVLLGLTGFLIIYGSLYPFDFSPAAPDAIVRMFSNWKLTSSRGDILGNIVLFVPWGLAGVFSMAPRLGAGVAVALTAGLGFAIALGVQVGQVWVPSRFASMGDVFWNLVGLATGALLGRLLLKHLQSGRGKSVDTLVAWSLIVAWVLVEWSPLVPSLDFQLVKDQVKLLLAGGPVFSIPGIVLQTAVALFLGSLLSLAFGGRRALWLLPSVLGSIALGKLFFRGASMDASVLLGFTLGTCGWWAIYRLSEDRRNLIVVCSLLAAYTTEALSPFVLRDTPAAISWVPFAAMLQGSMMTNLGALLGRLVLYASILQTFRHAGGTPSIASVGLAFWVMVMELMQTLIDTRSADFTEPLLVLLLGQGMGMLVARAPADQKLRAAPPRHSLGGQTDSRKTQLLALIAAVLFIGIGVRMLLRLPNIPYNVKELFWNDGSIADLALFALALLWAGVGSVWLARRLVGSPVPELTLPVFALAVSLISLTLLSSSVTAESIGDIAGSSNLFWSVTNETTWGEVWRQIFLRLDAPEIIGFLERCVRYSSFYAPLPIFLGLMIAVRQWLPDRCGGYSWLLRLLASALLVLWLCKAVAFDWSSTDNLYELIARDGEWGWGGGGYLYAVLLLICLNGLVLADLPAARNGERAGILLFSLVAFPLGWWLLNQGLEQQVQKYGLVFSGVQFLLGPDRSHTLSSEILFMRWCAVQACGVLVLGVGIWLGNAALMGGRAGLPRSEGSA
;
A
#
# COMPACT_ATOMS: atom_id res chain seq x y z
N MET A 1 20.54 3.54 5.26
CA MET A 1 19.38 4.41 5.46
C MET A 1 18.35 3.77 6.40
N MET A 2 17.78 2.59 6.08
CA MET A 2 16.75 1.89 6.88
C MET A 2 17.03 1.77 8.40
N ARG A 3 18.28 1.55 8.81
CA ARG A 3 18.64 1.41 10.24
C ARG A 3 18.42 2.66 11.10
N TYR A 4 18.38 3.85 10.50
CA TYR A 4 18.15 5.10 11.25
C TYR A 4 16.70 5.58 11.16
N VAL A 5 15.85 4.91 10.36
CA VAL A 5 14.44 5.30 10.18
C VAL A 5 13.68 5.22 11.49
N LEU A 6 13.83 4.14 12.27
CA LEU A 6 13.18 4.01 13.58
C LEU A 6 13.63 5.10 14.57
N LEU A 7 14.91 5.46 14.56
CA LEU A 7 15.44 6.52 15.40
C LEU A 7 14.88 7.89 14.98
N GLY A 8 14.79 8.16 13.68
CA GLY A 8 14.15 9.37 13.15
C GLY A 8 12.67 9.44 13.50
N LEU A 9 11.92 8.34 13.33
CA LEU A 9 10.49 8.25 13.67
C LEU A 9 10.23 8.46 15.16
N THR A 10 11.02 7.82 16.03
CA THR A 10 10.89 8.01 17.49
C THR A 10 11.23 9.44 17.90
N GLY A 11 12.31 10.03 17.35
CA GLY A 11 12.64 11.43 17.57
C GLY A 11 11.54 12.39 17.13
N PHE A 12 10.98 12.16 15.93
CA PHE A 12 9.84 12.93 15.42
C PHE A 12 8.64 12.85 16.37
N LEU A 13 8.24 11.65 16.80
CA LEU A 13 7.11 11.45 17.71
C LEU A 13 7.31 12.10 19.08
N ILE A 14 8.53 12.07 19.62
CA ILE A 14 8.86 12.72 20.91
C ILE A 14 8.70 14.23 20.79
N ILE A 15 9.30 14.84 19.76
CA ILE A 15 9.23 16.29 19.54
C ILE A 15 7.76 16.69 19.32
N TYR A 16 7.07 15.94 18.47
CA TYR A 16 5.69 16.17 18.12
C TYR A 16 4.76 16.08 19.34
N GLY A 17 4.78 14.98 20.08
CA GLY A 17 3.86 14.74 21.20
C GLY A 17 4.08 15.72 22.36
N SER A 18 5.31 16.20 22.51
CA SER A 18 5.65 17.14 23.58
C SER A 18 5.30 18.60 23.24
N LEU A 19 5.29 18.97 21.96
CA LEU A 19 4.93 20.33 21.51
C LEU A 19 3.45 20.47 21.13
N TYR A 20 2.71 19.36 21.01
CA TYR A 20 1.26 19.38 20.84
C TYR A 20 0.56 20.15 21.98
N PRO A 21 -0.41 21.04 21.69
CA PRO A 21 -1.14 21.22 20.41
C PRO A 21 -0.55 22.25 19.44
N PHE A 22 0.70 22.68 19.60
CA PHE A 22 1.37 23.69 18.76
C PHE A 22 0.73 25.10 18.84
N ASP A 23 0.10 25.44 19.96
CA ASP A 23 -0.49 26.75 20.27
C ASP A 23 0.59 27.75 20.72
N PHE A 24 1.59 27.98 19.87
CA PHE A 24 2.71 28.84 20.22
C PHE A 24 2.29 30.29 20.46
N SER A 25 2.72 30.86 21.58
CA SER A 25 2.49 32.26 21.95
C SER A 25 3.77 32.87 22.56
N PRO A 26 3.87 34.22 22.62
CA PRO A 26 4.99 34.88 23.26
C PRO A 26 5.17 34.41 24.70
N ALA A 27 6.36 33.90 25.02
CA ALA A 27 6.69 33.45 26.36
C ALA A 27 6.74 34.63 27.34
N ALA A 28 6.35 34.39 28.60
CA ALA A 28 6.53 35.38 29.64
C ALA A 28 8.04 35.71 29.84
N PRO A 29 8.40 36.95 30.23
CA PRO A 29 9.81 37.40 30.27
C PRO A 29 10.73 36.53 31.12
N ASP A 30 10.21 35.87 32.16
CA ASP A 30 10.94 35.03 33.10
C ASP A 30 10.73 33.52 32.85
N ALA A 31 10.04 33.12 31.78
CA ALA A 31 9.63 31.72 31.58
C ALA A 31 10.81 30.74 31.42
N ILE A 32 11.89 31.16 30.75
CA ILE A 32 13.12 30.36 30.62
C ILE A 32 13.79 30.19 31.99
N VAL A 33 13.91 31.27 32.77
CA VAL A 33 14.49 31.22 34.12
C VAL A 33 13.66 30.31 35.02
N ARG A 34 12.32 30.43 34.96
CA ARG A 34 11.39 29.56 35.69
C ARG A 34 11.59 28.08 35.33
N MET A 35 11.68 27.74 34.04
CA MET A 35 11.94 26.37 33.59
C MET A 35 13.23 25.81 34.22
N PHE A 36 14.36 26.54 34.10
CA PHE A 36 15.64 26.09 34.64
C PHE A 36 15.69 26.01 36.17
N SER A 37 14.86 26.82 36.85
CA SER A 37 14.72 26.78 38.32
C SER A 37 13.75 25.70 38.82
N ASN A 38 12.90 25.15 37.95
CA ASN A 38 11.86 24.19 38.33
C ASN A 38 12.38 22.75 38.32
N TRP A 39 12.86 22.29 39.47
CA TRP A 39 13.37 20.93 39.71
C TRP A 39 12.39 20.06 40.51
N LYS A 40 11.09 20.36 40.46
CA LYS A 40 10.08 19.53 41.15
C LYS A 40 10.01 18.15 40.50
N LEU A 41 10.64 17.17 41.14
CA LEU A 41 10.62 15.76 40.70
C LEU A 41 9.30 15.05 41.04
N THR A 42 8.52 15.61 41.97
CA THR A 42 7.24 15.05 42.42
C THR A 42 6.09 15.73 41.68
N SER A 43 5.61 15.09 40.61
CA SER A 43 4.38 15.45 39.91
C SER A 43 3.34 14.31 40.00
N SER A 44 2.28 14.36 39.18
CA SER A 44 1.31 13.27 39.15
C SER A 44 1.98 11.97 38.66
N ARG A 45 1.54 10.81 39.16
CA ARG A 45 2.11 9.51 38.73
C ARG A 45 2.03 9.33 37.21
N GLY A 46 0.96 9.80 36.59
CA GLY A 46 0.76 9.73 35.14
C GLY A 46 1.75 10.59 34.36
N ASP A 47 2.10 11.77 34.88
CA ASP A 47 3.06 12.69 34.26
C ASP A 47 4.50 12.13 34.32
N ILE A 48 4.91 11.63 35.49
CA ILE A 48 6.19 10.92 35.67
C ILE A 48 6.29 9.72 34.72
N LEU A 49 5.27 8.86 34.71
CA LEU A 49 5.23 7.68 33.83
C LEU A 49 5.22 8.07 32.36
N GLY A 50 4.51 9.12 31.98
CA GLY A 50 4.45 9.65 30.61
C GLY A 50 5.84 10.04 30.10
N ASN A 51 6.57 10.85 30.87
CA ASN A 51 7.92 11.30 30.52
C ASN A 51 8.91 10.12 30.42
N ILE A 52 8.85 9.14 31.34
CA ILE A 52 9.69 7.93 31.25
C ILE A 52 9.35 7.12 30.00
N VAL A 53 8.08 6.77 29.80
CA VAL A 53 7.63 5.89 28.70
C VAL A 53 7.93 6.53 27.34
N LEU A 54 7.82 7.85 27.23
CA LEU A 54 8.09 8.60 26.00
C LEU A 54 9.53 8.41 25.47
N PHE A 55 10.52 8.33 26.36
CA PHE A 55 11.93 8.22 25.98
C PHE A 55 12.50 6.79 25.96
N VAL A 56 11.78 5.79 26.48
CA VAL A 56 12.19 4.38 26.40
C VAL A 56 12.39 3.91 24.93
N PRO A 57 11.48 4.19 23.98
CA PRO A 57 11.66 3.81 22.58
C PRO A 57 12.91 4.43 21.94
N TRP A 58 13.24 5.69 22.27
CA TRP A 58 14.45 6.35 21.78
C TRP A 58 15.72 5.64 22.26
N GLY A 59 15.80 5.35 23.56
CA GLY A 59 16.94 4.64 24.15
C GLY A 59 17.18 3.28 23.49
N LEU A 60 16.09 2.53 23.24
CA LEU A 60 16.15 1.23 22.59
C LEU A 60 16.56 1.37 21.11
N ALA A 61 15.90 2.25 20.35
CA ALA A 61 16.16 2.47 18.94
C ALA A 61 17.60 2.92 18.69
N GLY A 62 18.12 3.87 19.48
CA GLY A 62 19.49 4.37 19.33
C GLY A 62 20.55 3.29 19.49
N VAL A 63 20.41 2.44 20.52
CA VAL A 63 21.32 1.30 20.72
C VAL A 63 21.23 0.30 19.57
N PHE A 64 20.03 -0.07 19.11
CA PHE A 64 19.87 -0.99 17.98
C PHE A 64 20.38 -0.45 16.64
N SER A 65 20.19 0.85 16.40
CA SER A 65 20.61 1.52 15.17
C SER A 65 22.13 1.71 15.09
N MET A 66 22.77 2.09 16.21
CA MET A 66 24.18 2.54 16.23
C MET A 66 25.17 1.47 16.70
N ALA A 67 24.80 0.63 17.69
CA ALA A 67 25.73 -0.36 18.27
C ALA A 67 26.34 -1.34 17.26
N PRO A 68 25.63 -1.78 16.19
CA PRO A 68 26.23 -2.67 15.20
C PRO A 68 27.40 -2.06 14.40
N ARG A 69 27.52 -0.72 14.35
CA ARG A 69 28.59 -0.04 13.59
C ARG A 69 29.63 0.60 14.49
N LEU A 70 29.19 1.18 15.60
CA LEU A 70 30.03 2.03 16.46
C LEU A 70 30.47 1.31 17.74
N GLY A 71 29.93 0.11 18.01
CA GLY A 71 30.09 -0.59 19.28
C GLY A 71 29.09 -0.10 20.34
N ALA A 72 28.83 -0.93 21.35
CA ALA A 72 27.78 -0.69 22.34
C ALA A 72 28.04 0.55 23.21
N GLY A 73 29.29 0.83 23.59
CA GLY A 73 29.64 1.98 24.41
C GLY A 73 29.37 3.31 23.71
N VAL A 74 29.91 3.47 22.49
CA VAL A 74 29.71 4.67 21.66
C VAL A 74 28.24 4.87 21.29
N ALA A 75 27.54 3.77 20.98
CA ALA A 75 26.11 3.84 20.68
C ALA A 75 25.27 4.33 21.87
N VAL A 76 25.55 3.85 23.08
CA VAL A 76 24.87 4.32 24.30
C VAL A 76 25.19 5.80 24.54
N ALA A 77 26.45 6.21 24.41
CA ALA A 77 26.87 7.61 24.61
C ALA A 77 26.18 8.56 23.61
N LEU A 78 26.17 8.21 22.31
CA LEU A 78 25.50 9.01 21.28
C LEU A 78 23.98 9.03 21.46
N THR A 79 23.36 7.90 21.81
CA THR A 79 21.92 7.81 22.09
C THR A 79 21.55 8.72 23.27
N ALA A 80 22.36 8.71 24.33
CA ALA A 80 22.18 9.56 25.50
C ALA A 80 22.38 11.04 25.19
N GLY A 81 23.46 11.40 24.47
CA GLY A 81 23.73 12.80 24.10
C GLY A 81 22.63 13.39 23.22
N LEU A 82 22.23 12.68 22.17
CA LEU A 82 21.17 13.12 21.27
C LEU A 82 19.80 13.15 21.97
N GLY A 83 19.49 12.15 22.80
CA GLY A 83 18.21 12.13 23.51
C GLY A 83 18.13 13.19 24.62
N PHE A 84 19.23 13.51 25.29
CA PHE A 84 19.30 14.66 26.19
C PHE A 84 19.05 15.97 25.45
N ALA A 85 19.68 16.17 24.28
CA ALA A 85 19.47 17.36 23.46
C ALA A 85 18.00 17.50 23.03
N ILE A 86 17.34 16.39 22.65
CA ILE A 86 15.91 16.38 22.34
C ILE A 86 15.07 16.69 23.59
N ALA A 87 15.31 16.03 24.73
CA ALA A 87 14.58 16.26 25.96
C ALA A 87 14.66 17.72 26.43
N LEU A 88 15.85 18.31 26.40
CA LEU A 88 16.06 19.71 26.76
C LEU A 88 15.44 20.65 25.72
N GLY A 89 15.68 20.41 24.42
CA GLY A 89 15.18 21.26 23.35
C GLY A 89 13.66 21.32 23.28
N VAL A 90 13.00 20.18 23.54
CA VAL A 90 11.54 20.11 23.65
C VAL A 90 11.02 20.92 24.83
N GLN A 91 11.64 20.81 26.01
CA GLN A 91 11.24 21.54 27.21
C GLN A 91 11.45 23.06 27.05
N VAL A 92 12.53 23.45 26.38
CA VAL A 92 12.73 24.84 25.94
C VAL A 92 11.61 25.24 24.98
N GLY A 93 11.27 24.42 23.98
CA GLY A 93 10.18 24.68 23.05
C GLY A 93 8.81 24.86 23.72
N GLN A 94 8.55 24.12 24.81
CA GLN A 94 7.31 24.24 25.59
C GLN A 94 7.16 25.58 26.32
N VAL A 95 8.23 26.37 26.47
CA VAL A 95 8.15 27.73 27.05
C VAL A 95 7.22 28.64 26.24
N TRP A 96 7.08 28.38 24.94
CA TRP A 96 6.16 29.11 24.05
C TRP A 96 4.78 28.46 23.94
N VAL A 97 4.49 27.38 24.68
CA VAL A 97 3.24 26.62 24.58
C VAL A 97 2.44 26.82 25.88
N PRO A 98 1.42 27.71 25.93
CA PRO A 98 0.74 28.11 27.17
C PRO A 98 0.10 26.97 27.94
N SER A 99 -0.38 25.95 27.21
CA SER A 99 -1.03 24.77 27.76
C SER A 99 -0.04 23.77 28.40
N ARG A 100 1.27 24.01 28.32
CA ARG A 100 2.32 23.13 28.83
C ARG A 100 3.18 23.81 29.89
N PHE A 101 3.65 23.01 30.85
CA PHE A 101 4.52 23.47 31.92
C PHE A 101 5.94 22.94 31.69
N ALA A 102 6.81 23.80 31.16
CA ALA A 102 8.22 23.45 30.98
C ALA A 102 8.93 23.28 32.35
N SER A 103 9.70 22.19 32.49
CA SER A 103 10.32 21.80 33.77
C SER A 103 11.63 21.03 33.57
N MET A 104 12.66 21.34 34.37
CA MET A 104 13.88 20.51 34.44
C MET A 104 13.61 19.15 35.11
N GLY A 105 12.55 19.06 35.93
CA GLY A 105 12.08 17.77 36.46
C GLY A 105 11.65 16.79 35.37
N ASP A 106 11.04 17.29 34.28
CA ASP A 106 10.61 16.46 33.16
C ASP A 106 11.81 16.03 32.31
N VAL A 107 12.80 16.90 32.12
CA VAL A 107 14.09 16.52 31.51
C VAL A 107 14.72 15.36 32.27
N PHE A 108 14.69 15.39 33.61
CA PHE A 108 15.19 14.29 34.43
C PHE A 108 14.41 12.98 34.18
N TRP A 109 13.08 13.00 34.20
CA TRP A 109 12.27 11.80 33.96
C TRP A 109 12.42 11.25 32.53
N ASN A 110 12.56 12.13 31.54
CA ASN A 110 12.91 11.76 30.16
C ASN A 110 14.26 11.05 30.10
N LEU A 111 15.27 11.52 30.86
CA LEU A 111 16.57 10.85 30.94
C LEU A 111 16.51 9.48 31.62
N VAL A 112 15.65 9.32 32.64
CA VAL A 112 15.40 8.00 33.26
C VAL A 112 14.78 7.04 32.23
N GLY A 113 13.81 7.51 31.44
CA GLY A 113 13.24 6.76 30.32
C GLY A 113 14.30 6.34 29.29
N LEU A 114 15.13 7.29 28.87
CA LEU A 114 16.24 7.07 27.95
C LEU A 114 17.22 6.00 28.47
N ALA A 115 17.63 6.11 29.74
CA ALA A 115 18.57 5.18 30.35
C ALA A 115 17.97 3.77 30.43
N THR A 116 16.69 3.68 30.80
CA THR A 116 15.93 2.42 30.84
C THR A 116 15.86 1.78 29.46
N GLY A 117 15.51 2.56 28.42
CA GLY A 117 15.47 2.08 27.04
C GLY A 117 16.82 1.60 26.51
N ALA A 118 17.89 2.35 26.79
CA ALA A 118 19.25 1.98 26.39
C ALA A 118 19.74 0.70 27.09
N LEU A 119 19.42 0.53 28.38
CA LEU A 119 19.73 -0.68 29.14
C LEU A 119 18.99 -1.90 28.56
N LEU A 120 17.68 -1.78 28.34
CA LEU A 120 16.88 -2.83 27.71
C LEU A 120 17.41 -3.20 26.33
N GLY A 121 17.73 -2.19 25.50
CA GLY A 121 18.33 -2.39 24.18
C GLY A 121 19.64 -3.16 24.26
N ARG A 122 20.52 -2.83 25.21
CA ARG A 122 21.80 -3.53 25.42
C ARG A 122 21.60 -4.97 25.91
N LEU A 123 20.71 -5.20 26.86
CA LEU A 123 20.41 -6.54 27.39
C LEU A 123 19.85 -7.44 26.28
N LEU A 124 18.93 -6.91 25.48
CA LEU A 124 18.35 -7.63 24.35
C LEU A 124 19.40 -7.90 23.27
N LEU A 125 20.25 -6.92 22.93
CA LEU A 125 21.33 -7.10 21.96
C LEU A 125 22.33 -8.18 22.41
N LYS A 126 22.69 -8.19 23.70
CA LYS A 126 23.56 -9.22 24.29
C LYS A 126 22.91 -10.61 24.21
N HIS A 127 21.61 -10.71 24.51
CA HIS A 127 20.88 -11.97 24.40
C HIS A 127 20.85 -12.49 22.95
N LEU A 128 20.55 -11.60 21.99
CA LEU A 128 20.55 -11.91 20.55
C LEU A 128 21.94 -12.35 20.04
N GLN A 129 23.03 -11.80 20.59
CA GLN A 129 24.41 -12.17 20.24
C GLN A 129 24.89 -13.45 20.91
N SER A 130 24.31 -13.82 22.05
CA SER A 130 24.83 -14.91 22.89
C SER A 130 24.61 -16.31 22.32
N GLY A 131 23.79 -16.48 21.27
CA GLY A 131 23.57 -17.75 20.55
C GLY A 131 23.03 -18.91 21.41
N ARG A 132 22.74 -18.68 22.69
CA ARG A 132 22.39 -19.70 23.71
C ARG A 132 20.92 -19.66 24.16
N GLY A 133 20.10 -18.82 23.56
CA GLY A 133 18.66 -18.69 23.88
C GLY A 133 17.77 -19.50 22.94
N LYS A 134 16.54 -19.81 23.39
CA LYS A 134 15.43 -20.19 22.49
C LYS A 134 15.39 -19.21 21.31
N SER A 135 14.98 -19.66 20.11
CA SER A 135 14.90 -18.78 18.92
C SER A 135 14.20 -17.47 19.30
N VAL A 136 14.67 -16.34 18.76
CA VAL A 136 14.02 -15.02 18.89
C VAL A 136 12.51 -15.12 18.66
N ASP A 137 12.11 -16.03 17.77
CA ASP A 137 10.72 -16.32 17.45
C ASP A 137 9.92 -16.85 18.65
N THR A 138 10.52 -17.67 19.51
CA THR A 138 9.86 -18.16 20.73
C THR A 138 9.66 -17.06 21.75
N LEU A 139 10.63 -16.15 21.91
CA LEU A 139 10.48 -14.99 22.80
C LEU A 139 9.38 -14.05 22.29
N VAL A 140 9.36 -13.77 20.99
CA VAL A 140 8.32 -12.95 20.36
C VAL A 140 6.94 -13.63 20.51
N ALA A 141 6.85 -14.94 20.29
CA ALA A 141 5.62 -15.69 20.48
C ALA A 141 5.09 -15.57 21.93
N TRP A 142 5.95 -15.75 22.94
CA TRP A 142 5.55 -15.57 24.33
C TRP A 142 5.09 -14.14 24.63
N SER A 143 5.82 -13.14 24.12
CA SER A 143 5.44 -11.74 24.32
C SER A 143 4.06 -11.43 23.73
N LEU A 144 3.74 -11.99 22.55
CA LEU A 144 2.45 -11.77 21.89
C LEU A 144 1.32 -12.56 22.54
N ILE A 145 1.57 -13.78 23.04
CA ILE A 145 0.59 -14.53 23.85
C ILE A 145 0.23 -13.72 25.10
N VAL A 146 1.23 -13.25 25.85
CA VAL A 146 1.00 -12.44 27.05
C VAL A 146 0.31 -11.12 26.71
N ALA A 147 0.72 -10.45 25.63
CA ALA A 147 0.10 -9.20 25.20
C ALA A 147 -1.39 -9.38 24.87
N TRP A 148 -1.78 -10.45 24.17
CA TRP A 148 -3.18 -10.76 23.91
C TRP A 148 -3.96 -11.05 25.20
N VAL A 149 -3.39 -11.81 26.15
CA VAL A 149 -4.04 -12.05 27.45
C VAL A 149 -4.30 -10.72 28.19
N LEU A 150 -3.32 -9.81 28.19
CA LEU A 150 -3.46 -8.50 28.83
C LEU A 150 -4.49 -7.61 28.11
N VAL A 151 -4.53 -7.64 26.79
CA VAL A 151 -5.55 -6.92 25.99
C VAL A 151 -6.94 -7.46 26.31
N GLU A 152 -7.11 -8.77 26.39
CA GLU A 152 -8.40 -9.41 26.70
C GLU A 152 -8.86 -9.13 28.14
N TRP A 153 -7.93 -8.91 29.08
CA TRP A 153 -8.24 -8.54 30.48
C TRP A 153 -8.24 -7.03 30.74
N SER A 154 -7.98 -6.22 29.72
CA SER A 154 -8.04 -4.76 29.79
C SER A 154 -9.44 -4.32 30.26
N PRO A 155 -9.56 -3.36 31.20
CA PRO A 155 -8.55 -2.39 31.67
C PRO A 155 -7.67 -2.86 32.84
N LEU A 156 -7.61 -4.15 33.16
CA LEU A 156 -6.77 -4.72 34.22
C LEU A 156 -7.07 -4.17 35.62
N VAL A 157 -8.35 -3.89 35.91
CA VAL A 157 -8.84 -3.55 37.25
C VAL A 157 -9.40 -4.82 37.92
N PRO A 158 -8.59 -5.57 38.68
CA PRO A 158 -9.03 -6.83 39.28
C PRO A 158 -10.07 -6.57 40.37
N SER A 159 -11.08 -7.43 40.44
CA SER A 159 -12.16 -7.40 41.41
C SER A 159 -12.52 -8.82 41.82
N LEU A 160 -12.43 -9.12 43.12
CA LEU A 160 -12.88 -10.40 43.69
C LEU A 160 -14.35 -10.37 44.13
N ASP A 161 -15.09 -9.35 43.71
CA ASP A 161 -16.51 -9.20 44.01
C ASP A 161 -17.32 -10.30 43.30
N PHE A 162 -17.92 -11.20 44.08
CA PHE A 162 -18.75 -12.28 43.54
C PHE A 162 -19.99 -11.75 42.78
N GLN A 163 -20.44 -10.53 43.11
CA GLN A 163 -21.53 -9.88 42.39
C GLN A 163 -21.15 -9.58 40.94
N LEU A 164 -19.90 -9.16 40.67
CA LEU A 164 -19.40 -8.93 39.31
C LEU A 164 -19.46 -10.21 38.46
N VAL A 165 -19.03 -11.35 39.04
CA VAL A 165 -19.07 -12.65 38.36
C VAL A 165 -20.52 -13.02 38.04
N LYS A 166 -21.44 -12.86 39.00
CA LYS A 166 -22.86 -13.14 38.82
C LYS A 166 -23.48 -12.27 37.72
N ASP A 167 -23.13 -10.98 37.67
CA ASP A 167 -23.65 -10.04 36.69
C ASP A 167 -23.17 -10.37 35.26
N GLN A 168 -21.89 -10.71 35.09
CA GLN A 168 -21.37 -11.14 33.77
C GLN A 168 -21.98 -12.46 33.30
N VAL A 169 -22.15 -13.43 34.20
CA VAL A 169 -22.82 -14.71 33.88
C VAL A 169 -24.30 -14.49 33.53
N LYS A 170 -24.99 -13.60 34.24
CA LYS A 170 -26.37 -13.23 33.95
C LYS A 170 -26.51 -12.56 32.58
N LEU A 171 -25.55 -11.71 32.20
CA LEU A 171 -25.50 -11.08 30.87
C LEU A 171 -25.39 -12.12 29.74
N LEU A 172 -24.62 -13.19 29.95
CA LEU A 172 -24.49 -14.30 28.98
C LEU A 172 -25.76 -15.14 28.85
N LEU A 173 -26.50 -15.34 29.94
CA LEU A 173 -27.61 -16.30 30.01
C LEU A 173 -29.01 -15.67 29.85
N ALA A 174 -29.23 -14.46 30.34
CA ALA A 174 -30.57 -13.90 30.54
C ALA A 174 -31.01 -12.87 29.48
N GLY A 175 -30.09 -12.32 28.68
CA GLY A 175 -30.38 -11.22 27.73
C GLY A 175 -30.67 -11.62 26.29
N GLY A 176 -30.53 -12.90 25.93
CA GLY A 176 -30.38 -13.33 24.53
C GLY A 176 -29.01 -12.92 23.98
N PRO A 177 -28.31 -13.76 23.20
CA PRO A 177 -26.97 -13.44 22.75
C PRO A 177 -27.01 -12.29 21.72
N VAL A 178 -26.63 -11.08 22.13
CA VAL A 178 -26.33 -10.01 21.18
C VAL A 178 -24.98 -10.35 20.56
N PHE A 179 -25.01 -10.82 19.32
CA PHE A 179 -23.81 -11.15 18.55
C PHE A 179 -23.29 -9.91 17.84
N SER A 180 -22.02 -9.58 18.08
CA SER A 180 -21.28 -8.58 17.31
C SER A 180 -20.44 -9.29 16.24
N ILE A 181 -20.75 -9.06 14.97
CA ILE A 181 -19.98 -9.64 13.84
C ILE A 181 -18.48 -9.25 13.96
N PRO A 182 -18.10 -7.96 14.14
CA PRO A 182 -16.70 -7.59 14.33
C PRO A 182 -16.04 -8.33 15.52
N GLY A 183 -16.77 -8.47 16.63
CA GLY A 183 -16.30 -9.21 17.82
C GLY A 183 -16.02 -10.68 17.53
N ILE A 184 -16.94 -11.37 16.85
CA ILE A 184 -16.76 -12.78 16.47
C ILE A 184 -15.57 -12.95 15.53
N VAL A 185 -15.44 -12.09 14.51
CA VAL A 185 -14.34 -12.16 13.54
C VAL A 185 -12.99 -11.92 14.22
N LEU A 186 -12.89 -10.90 15.07
CA LEU A 186 -11.68 -10.61 15.84
C LEU A 186 -11.28 -11.78 16.73
N GLN A 187 -12.20 -12.29 17.54
CA GLN A 187 -11.90 -13.36 18.50
C GLN A 187 -11.59 -14.69 17.81
N THR A 188 -12.18 -14.95 16.64
CA THR A 188 -11.81 -16.09 15.77
C THR A 188 -10.39 -15.95 15.25
N ALA A 189 -10.03 -14.78 14.72
CA ALA A 189 -8.70 -14.51 14.19
C ALA A 189 -7.61 -14.58 15.28
N VAL A 190 -7.88 -14.04 16.46
CA VAL A 190 -6.99 -14.12 17.63
C VAL A 190 -6.77 -15.57 18.06
N ALA A 191 -7.83 -16.38 18.13
CA ALA A 191 -7.72 -17.80 18.47
C ALA A 191 -6.88 -18.59 17.45
N LEU A 192 -7.07 -18.35 16.15
CA LEU A 192 -6.22 -18.95 15.10
C LEU A 192 -4.76 -18.51 15.23
N PHE A 193 -4.52 -17.23 15.50
CA PHE A 193 -3.17 -16.70 15.71
C PHE A 193 -2.49 -17.30 16.95
N LEU A 194 -3.18 -17.38 18.09
CA LEU A 194 -2.67 -18.03 19.30
C LEU A 194 -2.36 -19.51 19.07
N GLY A 195 -3.19 -20.21 18.29
CA GLY A 195 -2.91 -21.59 17.86
C GLY A 195 -1.59 -21.72 17.09
N SER A 196 -1.29 -20.76 16.22
CA SER A 196 -0.02 -20.69 15.49
C SER A 196 1.18 -20.43 16.41
N LEU A 197 1.05 -19.52 17.39
CA LEU A 197 2.10 -19.21 18.36
C LEU A 197 2.38 -20.38 19.31
N LEU A 198 1.33 -21.06 19.78
CA LEU A 198 1.46 -22.25 20.62
C LEU A 198 2.12 -23.41 19.85
N SER A 199 1.85 -23.53 18.55
CA SER A 199 2.50 -24.53 17.69
C SER A 199 3.99 -24.27 17.55
N LEU A 200 4.39 -23.01 17.47
CA LEU A 200 5.80 -22.61 17.47
C LEU A 200 6.47 -22.84 18.83
N ALA A 201 5.77 -22.57 19.94
CA ALA A 201 6.33 -22.65 21.28
C ALA A 201 6.40 -24.10 21.84
N PHE A 202 5.41 -24.93 21.53
CA PHE A 202 5.22 -26.26 22.15
C PHE A 202 5.13 -27.42 21.15
N GLY A 203 5.16 -27.12 19.85
CA GLY A 203 4.95 -28.09 18.78
C GLY A 203 3.47 -28.26 18.43
N GLY A 204 3.21 -28.56 17.16
CA GLY A 204 1.86 -28.55 16.59
C GLY A 204 0.83 -29.44 17.30
N ARG A 205 1.20 -30.68 17.64
CA ARG A 205 0.26 -31.64 18.25
C ARG A 205 -0.17 -31.24 19.66
N ARG A 206 0.72 -30.59 20.43
CA ARG A 206 0.40 -30.08 21.77
C ARG A 206 -0.48 -28.83 21.67
N ALA A 207 -0.24 -27.97 20.68
CA ALA A 207 -1.04 -26.77 20.47
C ALA A 207 -2.54 -27.05 20.27
N LEU A 208 -2.90 -28.19 19.67
CA LEU A 208 -4.31 -28.61 19.50
C LEU A 208 -5.07 -28.68 20.83
N TRP A 209 -4.41 -29.13 21.90
CA TRP A 209 -5.00 -29.29 23.23
C TRP A 209 -4.75 -28.08 24.14
N LEU A 210 -3.61 -27.40 23.96
CA LEU A 210 -3.29 -26.20 24.72
C LEU A 210 -4.17 -25.01 24.34
N LEU A 211 -4.53 -24.86 23.07
CA LEU A 211 -5.35 -23.74 22.59
C LEU A 211 -6.69 -23.60 23.33
N PRO A 212 -7.57 -24.61 23.39
CA PRO A 212 -8.83 -24.47 24.12
C PRO A 212 -8.62 -24.20 25.61
N SER A 213 -7.56 -24.75 26.22
CA SER A 213 -7.22 -24.51 27.62
C SER A 213 -6.82 -23.06 27.87
N VAL A 214 -6.00 -22.47 27.00
CA VAL A 214 -5.57 -21.07 27.06
C VAL A 214 -6.76 -20.14 26.84
N LEU A 215 -7.58 -20.37 25.81
CA LEU A 215 -8.75 -19.55 25.52
C LEU A 215 -9.80 -19.63 26.64
N GLY A 216 -10.02 -20.83 27.19
CA GLY A 216 -10.89 -21.02 28.36
C GLY A 216 -10.37 -20.26 29.59
N SER A 217 -9.06 -20.25 29.82
CA SER A 217 -8.44 -19.49 30.91
C SER A 217 -8.59 -17.98 30.72
N ILE A 218 -8.46 -17.49 29.48
CA ILE A 218 -8.67 -16.07 29.14
C ILE A 218 -10.13 -15.69 29.43
N ALA A 219 -11.09 -16.48 28.94
CA ALA A 219 -12.52 -16.25 29.14
C ALA A 219 -12.92 -16.28 30.62
N LEU A 220 -12.40 -17.25 31.40
CA LEU A 220 -12.62 -17.32 32.85
C LEU A 220 -11.99 -16.13 33.57
N GLY A 221 -10.80 -15.69 33.14
CA GLY A 221 -10.11 -14.54 33.71
C GLY A 221 -10.92 -13.25 33.57
N LYS A 222 -11.62 -13.04 32.44
CA LYS A 222 -12.46 -11.85 32.21
C LYS A 222 -13.53 -11.63 33.28
N LEU A 223 -14.02 -12.71 33.92
CA LEU A 223 -15.02 -12.63 34.99
C LEU A 223 -14.52 -11.87 36.24
N PHE A 224 -13.20 -11.76 36.40
CA PHE A 224 -12.56 -11.13 37.56
C PHE A 224 -12.05 -9.70 37.29
N PHE A 225 -12.23 -9.18 36.08
CA PHE A 225 -11.78 -7.82 35.71
C PHE A 225 -12.97 -6.90 35.44
N ARG A 226 -13.03 -5.78 36.17
CA ARG A 226 -14.11 -4.80 36.01
C ARG A 226 -13.94 -4.06 34.67
N GLY A 227 -14.97 -4.06 33.84
CA GLY A 227 -14.96 -3.43 32.51
C GLY A 227 -14.44 -4.33 31.38
N ALA A 228 -13.95 -5.54 31.68
CA ALA A 228 -13.66 -6.53 30.66
C ALA A 228 -14.99 -7.11 30.13
N SER A 229 -15.32 -6.81 28.87
CA SER A 229 -16.58 -7.28 28.27
C SER A 229 -16.53 -8.79 28.02
N MET A 230 -17.48 -9.51 28.63
CA MET A 230 -17.72 -10.92 28.41
C MET A 230 -19.11 -11.09 27.78
N ASP A 231 -19.15 -11.32 26.47
CA ASP A 231 -20.37 -11.50 25.68
C ASP A 231 -20.37 -12.84 24.94
N ALA A 232 -21.50 -13.17 24.30
CA ALA A 232 -21.63 -14.39 23.51
C ALA A 232 -20.71 -14.40 22.28
N SER A 233 -20.36 -13.22 21.75
CA SER A 233 -19.44 -13.04 20.62
C SER A 233 -18.04 -13.58 20.94
N VAL A 234 -17.51 -13.32 22.14
CA VAL A 234 -16.20 -13.82 22.58
C VAL A 234 -16.18 -15.35 22.63
N LEU A 235 -17.18 -15.96 23.26
CA LEU A 235 -17.28 -17.42 23.36
C LEU A 235 -17.42 -18.07 21.98
N LEU A 236 -18.29 -17.52 21.12
CA LEU A 236 -18.48 -18.02 19.77
C LEU A 236 -17.20 -17.86 18.93
N GLY A 237 -16.51 -16.73 19.01
CA GLY A 237 -15.24 -16.52 18.31
C GLY A 237 -14.15 -17.49 18.75
N PHE A 238 -13.98 -17.73 20.06
CA PHE A 238 -13.01 -18.71 20.57
C PHE A 238 -13.33 -20.14 20.16
N THR A 239 -14.60 -20.53 20.15
CA THR A 239 -15.01 -21.87 19.70
C THR A 239 -14.78 -22.04 18.20
N LEU A 240 -15.19 -21.08 17.37
CA LEU A 240 -14.95 -21.08 15.92
C LEU A 240 -13.45 -21.08 15.61
N GLY A 241 -12.65 -20.29 16.32
CA GLY A 241 -11.19 -20.25 16.14
C GLY A 241 -10.50 -21.55 16.56
N THR A 242 -10.99 -22.23 17.61
CA THR A 242 -10.48 -23.54 18.02
C THR A 242 -10.78 -24.61 16.96
N CYS A 243 -12.04 -24.69 16.51
CA CYS A 243 -12.47 -25.58 15.44
C CYS A 243 -11.71 -25.29 14.13
N GLY A 244 -11.55 -24.02 13.80
CA GLY A 244 -10.79 -23.56 12.65
C GLY A 244 -9.33 -23.98 12.73
N TRP A 245 -8.68 -23.82 13.89
CA TRP A 245 -7.30 -24.25 14.09
C TRP A 245 -7.14 -25.75 13.87
N TRP A 246 -8.06 -26.56 14.42
CA TRP A 246 -8.07 -28.01 14.22
C TRP A 246 -8.24 -28.39 12.74
N ALA A 247 -9.11 -27.68 12.00
CA ALA A 247 -9.35 -27.93 10.58
C ALA A 247 -8.12 -27.61 9.71
N ILE A 248 -7.43 -26.50 10.00
CA ILE A 248 -6.28 -26.06 9.19
C ILE A 248 -4.95 -26.68 9.62
N TYR A 249 -4.89 -27.33 10.79
CA TYR A 249 -3.65 -27.85 11.37
C TYR A 249 -2.84 -28.75 10.43
N ARG A 250 -3.52 -29.59 9.65
CA ARG A 250 -2.89 -30.53 8.70
C ARG A 250 -2.42 -29.89 7.40
N LEU A 251 -2.77 -28.63 7.13
CA LEU A 251 -2.30 -27.91 5.95
C LEU A 251 -0.81 -27.59 6.05
N SER A 252 -0.20 -27.26 4.92
CA SER A 252 1.17 -26.75 4.89
C SER A 252 1.29 -25.46 5.72
N GLU A 253 2.49 -25.21 6.24
CA GLU A 253 2.76 -24.03 7.08
C GLU A 253 2.39 -22.72 6.38
N ASP A 254 2.71 -22.60 5.10
CA ASP A 254 2.36 -21.43 4.27
C ASP A 254 0.84 -21.21 4.19
N ARG A 255 0.06 -22.28 4.00
CA ARG A 255 -1.40 -22.18 3.91
C ARG A 255 -2.00 -21.78 5.25
N ARG A 256 -1.49 -22.33 6.36
CA ARG A 256 -1.92 -21.93 7.71
C ARG A 256 -1.61 -20.46 7.97
N ASN A 257 -0.38 -20.03 7.71
CA ASN A 257 0.04 -18.63 7.92
C ASN A 257 -0.79 -17.67 7.06
N LEU A 258 -1.12 -18.05 5.82
CA LEU A 258 -2.01 -17.27 4.96
C LEU A 258 -3.41 -17.13 5.57
N ILE A 259 -4.03 -18.23 5.99
CA ILE A 259 -5.37 -18.20 6.61
C ILE A 259 -5.36 -17.32 7.85
N VAL A 260 -4.32 -17.43 8.70
CA VAL A 260 -4.17 -16.61 9.90
C VAL A 260 -4.01 -15.13 9.55
N VAL A 261 -3.12 -14.76 8.61
CA VAL A 261 -2.96 -13.35 8.17
C VAL A 261 -4.27 -12.80 7.61
N CYS A 262 -4.92 -13.52 6.70
CA CYS A 262 -6.19 -13.09 6.12
C CYS A 262 -7.27 -12.91 7.18
N SER A 263 -7.33 -13.81 8.18
CA SER A 263 -8.27 -13.68 9.29
C SER A 263 -7.99 -12.45 10.15
N LEU A 264 -6.71 -12.14 10.46
CA LEU A 264 -6.33 -10.95 11.23
C LEU A 264 -6.58 -9.64 10.45
N LEU A 265 -6.32 -9.64 9.14
CA LEU A 265 -6.66 -8.50 8.28
C LEU A 265 -8.17 -8.30 8.17
N ALA A 266 -8.94 -9.38 8.05
CA ALA A 266 -10.40 -9.32 8.06
C ALA A 266 -10.94 -8.81 9.40
N ALA A 267 -10.35 -9.26 10.52
CA ALA A 267 -10.67 -8.75 11.86
C ALA A 267 -10.45 -7.24 11.96
N TYR A 268 -9.27 -6.75 11.59
CA TYR A 268 -8.99 -5.31 11.58
C TYR A 268 -9.97 -4.54 10.68
N THR A 269 -10.19 -5.03 9.45
CA THR A 269 -11.04 -4.37 8.45
C THR A 269 -12.50 -4.28 8.93
N THR A 270 -13.04 -5.37 9.47
CA THR A 270 -14.42 -5.40 9.97
C THR A 270 -14.60 -4.53 11.22
N GLU A 271 -13.60 -4.49 12.10
CA GLU A 271 -13.60 -3.58 13.25
C GLU A 271 -13.53 -2.11 12.81
N ALA A 272 -12.61 -1.77 11.91
CA ALA A 272 -12.40 -0.40 11.41
C ALA A 272 -13.65 0.16 10.72
N LEU A 273 -14.38 -0.70 9.99
CA LEU A 273 -15.59 -0.30 9.26
C LEU A 273 -16.88 -0.37 10.10
N SER A 274 -16.84 -0.98 11.28
CA SER A 274 -17.98 -1.01 12.21
C SER A 274 -18.31 0.41 12.72
N PRO A 275 -19.61 0.80 12.82
CA PRO A 275 -20.84 -0.01 12.71
C PRO A 275 -21.42 -0.21 11.29
N PHE A 276 -20.68 0.08 10.22
CA PHE A 276 -21.16 0.02 8.82
C PHE A 276 -22.34 0.97 8.53
N VAL A 277 -22.43 2.07 9.29
CA VAL A 277 -23.40 3.14 9.07
C VAL A 277 -22.69 4.30 8.39
N LEU A 278 -23.02 4.53 7.12
CA LEU A 278 -22.44 5.60 6.33
C LEU A 278 -23.11 6.94 6.65
N ARG A 279 -22.33 8.01 6.63
CA ARG A 279 -22.81 9.39 6.71
C ARG A 279 -22.90 10.02 5.30
N ASP A 280 -23.82 10.95 5.11
CA ASP A 280 -24.04 11.59 3.80
C ASP A 280 -22.90 12.54 3.39
N THR A 281 -22.16 13.09 4.36
CA THR A 281 -21.04 14.01 4.14
C THR A 281 -19.77 13.47 4.78
N PRO A 282 -18.65 13.37 4.04
CA PRO A 282 -17.39 12.89 4.60
C PRO A 282 -16.92 13.77 5.77
N ALA A 283 -16.50 13.14 6.88
CA ALA A 283 -15.88 13.82 7.99
C ALA A 283 -14.48 14.32 7.63
N ALA A 284 -14.08 15.46 8.20
CA ALA A 284 -12.72 15.97 8.03
C ALA A 284 -11.68 15.01 8.62
N ILE A 285 -10.56 14.83 7.91
CA ILE A 285 -9.42 14.03 8.37
C ILE A 285 -8.59 14.86 9.36
N SER A 286 -8.29 14.29 10.53
CA SER A 286 -7.30 14.87 11.41
C SER A 286 -5.90 14.52 10.92
N TRP A 287 -5.25 15.48 10.27
CA TRP A 287 -3.85 15.37 9.85
C TRP A 287 -2.84 15.47 11.00
N VAL A 288 -3.33 15.72 12.22
CA VAL A 288 -2.54 15.92 13.43
C VAL A 288 -2.54 14.59 14.19
N PRO A 289 -1.44 13.79 14.15
CA PRO A 289 -1.35 12.54 14.88
C PRO A 289 -1.74 12.69 16.36
N PHE A 290 -2.39 11.67 16.90
CA PHE A 290 -2.87 11.50 18.25
C PHE A 290 -3.94 12.51 18.68
N ALA A 291 -4.38 13.42 17.80
CA ALA A 291 -5.36 14.45 18.17
C ALA A 291 -6.68 13.83 18.63
N ALA A 292 -7.17 12.80 17.92
CA ALA A 292 -8.38 12.10 18.33
C ALA A 292 -8.17 11.28 19.62
N MET A 293 -6.98 10.69 19.80
CA MET A 293 -6.63 9.88 20.96
C MET A 293 -6.42 10.68 22.24
N LEU A 294 -6.06 11.95 22.13
CA LEU A 294 -5.84 12.84 23.28
C LEU A 294 -7.15 13.49 23.79
N GLN A 295 -8.27 13.29 23.08
CA GLN A 295 -9.58 13.78 23.47
C GLN A 295 -10.40 12.70 24.20
N GLY A 296 -11.25 13.10 25.15
CA GLY A 296 -12.13 12.17 25.87
C GLY A 296 -11.41 11.32 26.93
N SER A 297 -11.86 10.07 27.10
CA SER A 297 -11.32 9.15 28.12
C SER A 297 -9.99 8.54 27.68
N MET A 298 -8.89 9.07 28.23
CA MET A 298 -7.53 8.58 27.94
C MET A 298 -7.36 7.09 28.24
N MET A 299 -8.03 6.56 29.29
CA MET A 299 -7.97 5.13 29.63
C MET A 299 -8.58 4.26 28.52
N THR A 300 -9.72 4.69 27.98
CA THR A 300 -10.40 3.98 26.89
C THR A 300 -9.59 4.04 25.61
N ASN A 301 -9.05 5.21 25.27
CA ASN A 301 -8.22 5.41 24.08
C ASN A 301 -6.91 4.62 24.17
N LEU A 302 -6.29 4.57 25.36
CA LEU A 302 -5.09 3.76 25.60
C LEU A 302 -5.38 2.27 25.45
N GLY A 303 -6.50 1.79 25.99
CA GLY A 303 -6.93 0.39 25.84
C GLY A 303 -7.15 0.01 24.37
N ALA A 304 -7.86 0.85 23.62
CA ALA A 304 -8.09 0.66 22.19
C ALA A 304 -6.77 0.67 21.39
N LEU A 305 -5.89 1.63 21.67
CA LEU A 305 -4.58 1.75 21.03
C LEU A 305 -3.72 0.51 21.27
N LEU A 306 -3.64 0.04 22.52
CA LEU A 306 -2.87 -1.16 22.87
C LEU A 306 -3.41 -2.41 22.14
N GLY A 307 -4.74 -2.56 22.07
CA GLY A 307 -5.36 -3.64 21.30
C GLY A 307 -4.96 -3.61 19.82
N ARG A 308 -5.01 -2.42 19.19
CA ARG A 308 -4.62 -2.22 17.79
C ARG A 308 -3.13 -2.49 17.55
N LEU A 309 -2.25 -2.01 18.44
CA LEU A 309 -0.81 -2.27 18.35
C LEU A 309 -0.49 -3.77 18.43
N VAL A 310 -1.15 -4.51 19.32
CA VAL A 310 -0.98 -5.97 19.44
C VAL A 310 -1.52 -6.68 18.20
N LEU A 311 -2.63 -6.22 17.63
CA LEU A 311 -3.18 -6.74 16.37
C LEU A 311 -2.20 -6.51 15.20
N TYR A 312 -1.66 -5.30 15.04
CA TYR A 312 -0.66 -5.02 14.02
C TYR A 312 0.62 -5.85 14.20
N ALA A 313 1.10 -5.99 15.44
CA ALA A 313 2.25 -6.86 15.73
C ALA A 313 1.96 -8.31 15.32
N SER A 314 0.73 -8.79 15.54
CA SER A 314 0.28 -10.13 15.19
C SER A 314 0.27 -10.35 13.67
N ILE A 315 -0.23 -9.36 12.90
CA ILE A 315 -0.21 -9.40 11.43
C ILE A 315 1.24 -9.44 10.92
N LEU A 316 2.08 -8.52 11.37
CA LEU A 316 3.49 -8.43 10.95
C LEU A 316 4.29 -9.68 11.34
N GLN A 317 4.01 -10.25 12.51
CA GLN A 317 4.64 -11.49 12.95
C GLN A 317 4.26 -12.67 12.06
N THR A 318 3.00 -12.76 11.65
CA THR A 318 2.54 -13.86 10.80
C THR A 318 3.09 -13.71 9.37
N PHE A 319 3.19 -12.48 8.85
CA PHE A 319 3.91 -12.19 7.60
C PHE A 319 5.38 -12.62 7.66
N ARG A 320 6.03 -12.43 8.80
CA ARG A 320 7.41 -12.88 9.02
C ARG A 320 7.52 -14.40 8.99
N HIS A 321 6.60 -15.11 9.64
CA HIS A 321 6.56 -16.59 9.58
C HIS A 321 6.29 -17.10 8.16
N ALA A 322 5.62 -16.31 7.31
CA ALA A 322 5.47 -16.60 5.88
C ALA A 322 6.70 -16.23 5.01
N GLY A 323 7.84 -15.92 5.62
CA GLY A 323 9.11 -15.60 4.92
C GLY A 323 9.27 -14.13 4.52
N GLY A 324 8.34 -13.25 4.92
CA GLY A 324 8.42 -11.81 4.68
C GLY A 324 9.36 -11.07 5.64
N THR A 325 9.72 -9.83 5.31
CA THR A 325 10.43 -8.94 6.25
C THR A 325 9.42 -8.01 6.94
N PRO A 326 9.41 -7.92 8.30
CA PRO A 326 8.44 -7.08 9.02
C PRO A 326 8.49 -5.62 8.62
N SER A 327 9.69 -5.09 8.33
CA SER A 327 9.89 -3.71 7.89
C SER A 327 9.16 -3.43 6.57
N ILE A 328 9.17 -4.36 5.62
CA ILE A 328 8.50 -4.20 4.33
C ILE A 328 7.01 -4.48 4.47
N ALA A 329 6.64 -5.53 5.21
CA ALA A 329 5.24 -5.83 5.50
C ALA A 329 4.52 -4.66 6.19
N SER A 330 5.23 -3.88 7.01
CA SER A 330 4.66 -2.68 7.65
C SER A 330 4.34 -1.56 6.70
N VAL A 331 5.01 -1.44 5.54
CA VAL A 331 4.62 -0.46 4.53
C VAL A 331 3.27 -0.85 3.92
N GLY A 332 3.10 -2.14 3.56
CA GLY A 332 1.83 -2.65 3.05
C GLY A 332 0.71 -2.58 4.08
N LEU A 333 0.98 -2.91 5.34
CA LEU A 333 0.00 -2.81 6.42
C LEU A 333 -0.34 -1.34 6.74
N ALA A 334 0.64 -0.44 6.81
CA ALA A 334 0.39 0.99 7.05
C ALA A 334 -0.43 1.61 5.92
N PHE A 335 -0.18 1.18 4.69
CA PHE A 335 -1.00 1.53 3.55
C PHE A 335 -2.44 1.01 3.72
N TRP A 336 -2.64 -0.26 4.10
CA TRP A 336 -3.99 -0.80 4.34
C TRP A 336 -4.72 -0.06 5.47
N VAL A 337 -4.01 0.23 6.55
CA VAL A 337 -4.52 1.05 7.66
C VAL A 337 -4.90 2.44 7.18
N MET A 338 -4.09 3.07 6.30
CA MET A 338 -4.43 4.36 5.70
C MET A 338 -5.72 4.31 4.89
N VAL A 339 -5.93 3.26 4.09
CA VAL A 339 -7.21 3.08 3.37
C VAL A 339 -8.37 2.97 4.35
N MET A 340 -8.21 2.22 5.44
CA MET A 340 -9.26 2.11 6.45
C MET A 340 -9.53 3.44 7.16
N GLU A 341 -8.50 4.24 7.48
CA GLU A 341 -8.65 5.59 8.03
C GLU A 341 -9.40 6.50 7.04
N LEU A 342 -9.06 6.46 5.75
CA LEU A 342 -9.80 7.21 4.72
C LEU A 342 -11.25 6.76 4.60
N MET A 343 -11.53 5.46 4.67
CA MET A 343 -12.89 4.93 4.65
C MET A 343 -13.68 5.31 5.90
N GLN A 344 -13.03 5.46 7.05
CA GLN A 344 -13.67 5.90 8.29
C GLN A 344 -14.23 7.33 8.22
N THR A 345 -13.76 8.17 7.29
CA THR A 345 -14.36 9.49 7.03
C THR A 345 -15.83 9.39 6.61
N LEU A 346 -16.22 8.26 6.02
CA LEU A 346 -17.58 7.99 5.55
C LEU A 346 -18.46 7.32 6.60
N ILE A 347 -17.97 7.02 7.82
CA ILE A 347 -18.71 6.28 8.84
C ILE A 347 -19.13 7.21 9.99
N ASP A 348 -20.42 7.23 10.35
CA ASP A 348 -21.05 8.24 11.21
C ASP A 348 -20.42 8.40 12.62
N THR A 349 -19.86 7.32 13.18
CA THR A 349 -19.26 7.30 14.53
C THR A 349 -17.74 7.23 14.57
N ARG A 350 -17.07 7.26 13.40
CA ARG A 350 -15.61 7.16 13.30
C ARG A 350 -14.99 8.50 12.89
N SER A 351 -13.74 8.70 13.30
CA SER A 351 -12.91 9.85 12.92
C SER A 351 -11.60 9.35 12.36
N ALA A 352 -11.20 9.84 11.20
CA ALA A 352 -9.95 9.48 10.56
C ALA A 352 -8.76 10.23 11.17
N ASP A 353 -7.71 9.52 11.55
CA ASP A 353 -6.47 10.07 12.13
C ASP A 353 -5.23 9.36 11.54
N PHE A 354 -4.22 10.13 11.13
CA PHE A 354 -2.96 9.62 10.58
C PHE A 354 -2.09 8.81 11.59
N THR A 355 -2.50 8.73 12.85
CA THR A 355 -1.77 8.03 13.94
C THR A 355 -1.44 6.58 13.62
N GLU A 356 -2.42 5.80 13.18
CA GLU A 356 -2.28 4.35 13.11
C GLU A 356 -1.31 3.89 12.01
N PRO A 357 -1.36 4.45 10.78
CA PRO A 357 -0.35 4.17 9.76
C PRO A 357 1.09 4.43 10.24
N LEU A 358 1.30 5.53 10.99
CA LEU A 358 2.61 5.89 11.53
C LEU A 358 3.09 4.87 12.58
N LEU A 359 2.18 4.42 13.45
CA LEU A 359 2.48 3.42 14.47
C LEU A 359 2.79 2.04 13.87
N VAL A 360 2.09 1.65 12.80
CA VAL A 360 2.39 0.41 12.06
C VAL A 360 3.80 0.44 11.49
N LEU A 361 4.20 1.56 10.87
CA LEU A 361 5.56 1.72 10.34
C LEU A 361 6.59 1.61 11.47
N LEU A 362 6.37 2.30 12.59
CA LEU A 362 7.28 2.25 13.75
C LEU A 362 7.43 0.80 14.26
N LEU A 363 6.32 0.10 14.40
CA LEU A 363 6.29 -1.29 14.88
C LEU A 363 7.05 -2.23 13.95
N GLY A 364 6.81 -2.16 12.64
CA GLY A 364 7.48 -3.04 11.68
C GLY A 364 8.96 -2.74 11.47
N GLN A 365 9.36 -1.47 11.51
CA GLN A 365 10.79 -1.11 11.51
C GLN A 365 11.46 -1.66 12.78
N GLY A 366 10.82 -1.52 13.95
CA GLY A 366 11.29 -2.10 15.21
C GLY A 366 11.45 -3.62 15.14
N MET A 367 10.44 -4.33 14.67
CA MET A 367 10.47 -5.79 14.51
C MET A 367 11.56 -6.25 13.52
N GLY A 368 11.77 -5.52 12.42
CA GLY A 368 12.80 -5.88 11.44
C GLY A 368 14.23 -5.77 11.98
N MET A 369 14.50 -4.83 12.90
CA MET A 369 15.82 -4.71 13.55
C MET A 369 16.14 -5.90 14.46
N LEU A 370 15.14 -6.52 15.06
CA LEU A 370 15.30 -7.72 15.89
C LEU A 370 15.67 -8.95 15.06
N VAL A 371 15.31 -8.98 13.77
CA VAL A 371 15.41 -10.15 12.88
C VAL A 371 16.67 -10.15 12.01
N ALA A 372 17.16 -8.97 11.61
CA ALA A 372 18.30 -8.80 10.70
C ALA A 372 19.67 -9.32 11.21
N ARG A 373 19.68 -10.15 12.27
CA ARG A 373 20.87 -10.76 12.89
C ARG A 373 20.85 -12.29 12.93
N ALA A 374 19.84 -12.98 12.39
CA ALA A 374 19.96 -14.42 12.16
C ALA A 374 20.96 -14.67 11.01
N PRO A 375 22.04 -15.44 11.21
CA PRO A 375 23.14 -15.59 10.23
C PRO A 375 22.72 -16.51 9.07
N ALA A 376 21.98 -15.99 8.11
CA ALA A 376 21.60 -16.72 6.90
C ALA A 376 22.28 -16.20 5.60
N ASP A 377 22.89 -15.02 5.63
CA ASP A 377 23.20 -14.29 4.38
C ASP A 377 24.59 -14.51 3.78
N GLN A 378 25.35 -15.51 4.23
CA GLN A 378 26.72 -15.75 3.72
C GLN A 378 26.88 -16.99 2.82
N LYS A 379 25.87 -17.86 2.69
CA LYS A 379 25.99 -19.09 1.87
C LYS A 379 25.32 -19.04 0.49
N LEU A 380 24.42 -18.09 0.21
CA LEU A 380 23.70 -18.05 -1.08
C LEU A 380 24.36 -17.19 -2.18
N ARG A 381 25.46 -16.48 -1.88
CA ARG A 381 26.12 -15.56 -2.84
C ARG A 381 27.27 -16.18 -3.64
N ALA A 382 27.57 -17.46 -3.46
CA ALA A 382 28.63 -18.15 -4.20
C ALA A 382 28.04 -19.19 -5.17
N ALA A 383 27.34 -18.72 -6.20
CA ALA A 383 27.15 -19.50 -7.43
C ALA A 383 28.05 -18.89 -8.51
N PRO A 384 28.95 -19.67 -9.16
CA PRO A 384 29.85 -19.12 -10.15
C PRO A 384 29.06 -18.66 -11.40
N PRO A 385 29.49 -17.59 -12.08
CA PRO A 385 28.89 -17.18 -13.34
C PRO A 385 29.18 -18.26 -14.39
N ARG A 386 28.13 -18.88 -14.92
CA ARG A 386 28.27 -19.76 -16.10
C ARG A 386 28.45 -18.89 -17.34
N HIS A 387 29.58 -19.07 -18.01
CA HIS A 387 29.85 -18.52 -19.34
C HIS A 387 28.83 -19.03 -20.37
N SER A 388 28.26 -18.13 -21.15
CA SER A 388 27.66 -18.44 -22.46
C SER A 388 28.24 -17.51 -23.52
N LEU A 389 29.26 -18.01 -24.22
CA LEU A 389 29.80 -17.41 -25.44
C LEU A 389 29.20 -18.16 -26.63
N GLY A 390 28.56 -17.42 -27.55
CA GLY A 390 28.09 -17.92 -28.84
C GLY A 390 26.57 -17.78 -29.05
N GLY A 391 26.14 -16.66 -29.66
CA GLY A 391 24.75 -16.48 -30.13
C GLY A 391 24.16 -15.06 -29.97
N GLN A 392 24.78 -14.18 -29.18
CA GLN A 392 24.19 -12.87 -28.85
C GLN A 392 24.27 -11.81 -29.98
N THR A 393 25.21 -11.92 -30.92
CA THR A 393 25.48 -10.86 -31.91
C THR A 393 24.48 -10.80 -33.06
N ASP A 394 23.96 -11.93 -33.54
CA ASP A 394 22.96 -11.96 -34.62
C ASP A 394 21.57 -11.55 -34.13
N SER A 395 21.17 -11.98 -32.93
CA SER A 395 19.85 -11.67 -32.37
C SER A 395 19.63 -10.17 -32.13
N ARG A 396 20.67 -9.44 -31.69
CA ARG A 396 20.58 -7.97 -31.47
C ARG A 396 20.43 -7.18 -32.77
N LYS A 397 21.08 -7.61 -33.85
CA LYS A 397 20.93 -6.96 -35.17
C LYS A 397 19.52 -7.14 -35.72
N THR A 398 18.96 -8.34 -35.63
CA THR A 398 17.57 -8.62 -36.05
C THR A 398 16.56 -7.81 -35.24
N GLN A 399 16.78 -7.66 -33.92
CA GLN A 399 15.91 -6.85 -33.05
C GLN A 399 15.97 -5.36 -33.38
N LEU A 400 17.16 -4.82 -33.63
CA LEU A 400 17.33 -3.42 -34.01
C LEU A 400 16.67 -3.14 -35.36
N LEU A 401 16.84 -4.02 -36.34
CA LEU A 401 16.18 -3.90 -37.65
C LEU A 401 14.65 -3.97 -37.53
N ALA A 402 14.13 -4.88 -36.70
CA ALA A 402 12.68 -4.99 -36.48
C ALA A 402 12.11 -3.76 -35.75
N LEU A 403 12.84 -3.19 -34.79
CA LEU A 403 12.47 -1.94 -34.13
C LEU A 403 12.44 -0.77 -35.14
N ILE A 404 13.48 -0.63 -35.98
CA ILE A 404 13.53 0.40 -37.02
C ILE A 404 12.36 0.23 -37.99
N ALA A 405 12.09 -0.99 -38.46
CA ALA A 405 10.99 -1.28 -39.35
C ALA A 405 9.62 -0.94 -38.72
N ALA A 406 9.42 -1.29 -37.44
CA ALA A 406 8.19 -0.95 -36.71
C ALA A 406 8.02 0.57 -36.54
N VAL A 407 9.08 1.28 -36.17
CA VAL A 407 9.06 2.76 -36.04
C VAL A 407 8.74 3.42 -37.38
N LEU A 408 9.38 2.97 -38.47
CA LEU A 408 9.11 3.49 -39.81
C LEU A 408 7.67 3.19 -40.25
N PHE A 409 7.19 1.97 -40.03
CA PHE A 409 5.83 1.58 -40.41
C PHE A 409 4.78 2.41 -39.67
N ILE A 410 4.91 2.56 -38.35
CA ILE A 410 4.01 3.38 -37.54
C ILE A 410 4.12 4.86 -37.96
N GLY A 411 5.33 5.40 -38.12
CA GLY A 411 5.53 6.79 -38.53
C GLY A 411 4.94 7.12 -39.90
N ILE A 412 5.13 6.23 -40.89
CA ILE A 412 4.52 6.38 -42.22
C ILE A 412 2.99 6.29 -42.12
N GLY A 413 2.46 5.32 -41.36
CA GLY A 413 1.03 5.14 -41.15
C GLY A 413 0.37 6.37 -40.53
N VAL A 414 0.96 6.93 -39.46
CA VAL A 414 0.48 8.17 -38.83
C VAL A 414 0.58 9.35 -39.80
N ARG A 415 1.67 9.47 -40.56
CA ARG A 415 1.83 10.54 -41.56
C ARG A 415 0.78 10.47 -42.68
N MET A 416 0.42 9.26 -43.10
CA MET A 416 -0.67 9.06 -44.06
C MET A 416 -2.02 9.42 -43.44
N LEU A 417 -2.26 9.00 -42.19
CA LEU A 417 -3.46 9.35 -41.43
C LEU A 417 -3.64 10.87 -41.36
N LEU A 418 -2.59 11.61 -40.99
CA LEU A 418 -2.61 13.08 -40.87
C LEU A 418 -2.97 13.81 -42.18
N ARG A 419 -2.86 13.14 -43.34
CA ARG A 419 -3.19 13.69 -44.66
C ARG A 419 -4.56 13.30 -45.19
N LEU A 420 -5.30 12.44 -44.48
CA LEU A 420 -6.63 12.04 -44.91
C LEU A 420 -7.63 13.20 -44.75
N PRO A 421 -8.59 13.35 -45.68
CA PRO A 421 -9.71 14.27 -45.49
C PRO A 421 -10.59 13.77 -44.33
N ASN A 422 -11.13 14.69 -43.52
CA ASN A 422 -12.03 14.42 -42.39
C ASN A 422 -11.44 13.63 -41.21
N ILE A 423 -10.14 13.76 -40.95
CA ILE A 423 -9.58 13.31 -39.66
C ILE A 423 -10.08 14.19 -38.51
N PRO A 424 -10.23 13.63 -37.29
CA PRO A 424 -10.57 14.43 -36.13
C PRO A 424 -9.54 15.54 -35.90
N TYR A 425 -9.99 16.78 -35.67
CA TYR A 425 -9.09 17.92 -35.49
C TYR A 425 -8.11 17.71 -34.32
N ASN A 426 -8.54 17.05 -33.23
CA ASN A 426 -7.68 16.63 -32.11
C ASN A 426 -6.49 15.77 -32.55
N VAL A 427 -6.64 14.97 -33.61
CA VAL A 427 -5.55 14.15 -34.16
C VAL A 427 -4.66 14.99 -35.08
N LYS A 428 -5.24 15.96 -35.78
CA LYS A 428 -4.51 16.88 -36.66
C LYS A 428 -3.58 17.82 -35.89
N GLU A 429 -4.04 18.33 -34.74
CA GLU A 429 -3.31 19.29 -33.89
C GLU A 429 -2.46 18.61 -32.80
N LEU A 430 -2.38 17.28 -32.83
CA LEU A 430 -1.72 16.47 -31.80
C LEU A 430 -0.21 16.73 -31.73
N PHE A 431 0.46 16.86 -32.87
CA PHE A 431 1.92 16.83 -32.96
C PHE A 431 2.55 18.22 -32.97
N TRP A 432 3.75 18.32 -32.40
CA TRP A 432 4.63 19.46 -32.68
C TRP A 432 4.99 19.51 -34.17
N ASN A 433 5.22 20.72 -34.71
CA ASN A 433 5.73 20.95 -36.06
C ASN A 433 4.97 20.20 -37.18
N ASP A 434 3.64 20.07 -37.07
CA ASP A 434 2.78 19.32 -38.00
C ASP A 434 3.21 17.85 -38.20
N GLY A 435 3.83 17.24 -37.18
CA GLY A 435 4.28 15.85 -37.22
C GLY A 435 5.57 15.69 -38.04
N SER A 436 6.66 16.32 -37.60
CA SER A 436 7.97 16.10 -38.20
C SER A 436 8.39 14.63 -38.13
N ILE A 437 9.37 14.21 -38.94
CA ILE A 437 9.85 12.82 -38.94
C ILE A 437 10.35 12.42 -37.53
N ALA A 438 10.99 13.35 -36.81
CA ALA A 438 11.46 13.11 -35.46
C ALA A 438 10.30 12.92 -34.46
N ASP A 439 9.28 13.78 -34.53
CA ASP A 439 8.09 13.71 -33.66
C ASP A 439 7.34 12.39 -33.88
N LEU A 440 7.14 12.00 -35.14
CA LEU A 440 6.50 10.73 -35.49
C LEU A 440 7.30 9.51 -35.05
N ALA A 441 8.64 9.58 -35.10
CA ALA A 441 9.50 8.50 -34.62
C ALA A 441 9.44 8.36 -33.09
N LEU A 442 9.47 9.47 -32.35
CA LEU A 442 9.32 9.48 -30.89
C LEU A 442 7.94 9.01 -30.44
N PHE A 443 6.89 9.39 -31.17
CA PHE A 443 5.53 8.90 -30.93
C PHE A 443 5.43 7.38 -31.19
N ALA A 444 6.00 6.88 -32.29
CA ALA A 444 6.05 5.45 -32.56
C ALA A 444 6.79 4.67 -31.46
N LEU A 445 7.90 5.23 -30.94
CA LEU A 445 8.59 4.67 -29.79
C LEU A 445 7.73 4.67 -28.52
N ALA A 446 6.95 5.73 -28.27
CA ALA A 446 6.02 5.80 -27.14
C ALA A 446 4.93 4.70 -27.25
N LEU A 447 4.38 4.46 -28.44
CA LEU A 447 3.39 3.40 -28.65
C LEU A 447 3.99 2.00 -28.46
N LEU A 448 5.19 1.74 -29.01
CA LEU A 448 5.89 0.46 -28.82
C LEU A 448 6.32 0.25 -27.36
N TRP A 449 6.63 1.33 -26.64
CA TRP A 449 6.96 1.31 -25.22
C TRP A 449 5.83 0.75 -24.36
N ALA A 450 4.56 0.89 -24.76
CA ALA A 450 3.45 0.26 -24.06
C ALA A 450 3.61 -1.27 -23.95
N GLY A 451 4.11 -1.93 -24.99
CA GLY A 451 4.44 -3.36 -24.96
C GLY A 451 5.79 -3.65 -24.29
N VAL A 452 6.85 -2.94 -24.71
CA VAL A 452 8.22 -3.17 -24.22
C VAL A 452 8.36 -2.89 -22.72
N GLY A 453 7.82 -1.76 -22.26
CA GLY A 453 7.79 -1.33 -20.87
C GLY A 453 7.01 -2.30 -19.98
N SER A 454 5.91 -2.89 -20.49
CA SER A 454 5.15 -3.93 -19.78
C SER A 454 5.93 -5.22 -19.60
N VAL A 455 6.67 -5.67 -20.63
CA VAL A 455 7.57 -6.83 -20.51
C VAL A 455 8.69 -6.55 -19.51
N TRP A 456 9.24 -5.33 -19.53
CA TRP A 456 10.28 -4.91 -18.59
C TRP A 456 9.75 -4.90 -17.15
N LEU A 457 8.57 -4.34 -16.91
CA LEU A 457 7.88 -4.35 -15.61
C LEU A 457 7.68 -5.79 -15.12
N ALA A 458 7.12 -6.67 -15.96
CA ALA A 458 6.90 -8.07 -15.62
C ALA A 458 8.17 -8.76 -15.10
N ARG A 459 9.32 -8.54 -15.75
CA ARG A 459 10.60 -9.13 -15.33
C ARG A 459 11.10 -8.57 -14.01
N ARG A 460 10.88 -7.28 -13.74
CA ARG A 460 11.19 -6.68 -12.43
C ARG A 460 10.33 -7.27 -11.33
N LEU A 461 9.06 -7.55 -11.61
CA LEU A 461 8.16 -8.22 -10.67
C LEU A 461 8.62 -9.65 -10.36
N VAL A 462 8.84 -10.47 -11.40
CA VAL A 462 9.27 -11.87 -11.27
C VAL A 462 10.60 -12.01 -10.52
N GLY A 463 11.52 -11.05 -10.71
CA GLY A 463 12.81 -11.03 -10.01
C GLY A 463 12.77 -10.43 -8.60
N SER A 464 11.63 -9.93 -8.14
CA SER A 464 11.51 -9.19 -6.88
C SER A 464 10.91 -10.05 -5.77
N PRO A 465 11.55 -10.12 -4.58
CA PRO A 465 10.97 -10.79 -3.41
C PRO A 465 9.80 -10.00 -2.78
N VAL A 466 9.63 -8.75 -3.18
CA VAL A 466 8.67 -7.76 -2.63
C VAL A 466 7.82 -7.13 -3.74
N PRO A 467 7.04 -7.94 -4.48
CA PRO A 467 6.23 -7.46 -5.61
C PRO A 467 5.29 -6.30 -5.23
N GLU A 468 4.85 -6.26 -3.97
CA GLU A 468 3.92 -5.26 -3.45
C GLU A 468 4.47 -3.82 -3.50
N LEU A 469 5.78 -3.64 -3.37
CA LEU A 469 6.45 -2.32 -3.49
C LEU A 469 7.03 -2.11 -4.89
N THR A 470 7.47 -3.20 -5.52
CA THR A 470 8.07 -3.16 -6.86
C THR A 470 7.05 -2.75 -7.92
N LEU A 471 5.80 -3.22 -7.83
CA LEU A 471 4.74 -2.88 -8.78
C LEU A 471 4.47 -1.37 -8.88
N PRO A 472 4.10 -0.63 -7.82
CA PRO A 472 3.80 0.80 -7.93
C PRO A 472 5.00 1.61 -8.42
N VAL A 473 6.21 1.31 -7.92
CA VAL A 473 7.43 2.05 -8.28
C VAL A 473 7.77 1.87 -9.76
N PHE A 474 7.74 0.63 -10.26
CA PHE A 474 8.08 0.38 -11.66
C PHE A 474 6.94 0.68 -12.63
N ALA A 475 5.68 0.59 -12.20
CA ALA A 475 4.56 1.09 -12.99
C ALA A 475 4.69 2.61 -13.20
N LEU A 476 5.01 3.37 -12.14
CA LEU A 476 5.31 4.80 -12.24
C LEU A 476 6.49 5.07 -13.18
N ALA A 477 7.60 4.32 -13.04
CA ALA A 477 8.76 4.51 -13.92
C ALA A 477 8.44 4.25 -15.40
N VAL A 478 7.65 3.20 -15.70
CA VAL A 478 7.20 2.89 -17.07
C VAL A 478 6.31 4.02 -17.61
N SER A 479 5.41 4.56 -16.79
CA SER A 479 4.57 5.70 -17.16
C SER A 479 5.38 6.96 -17.41
N LEU A 480 6.36 7.29 -16.57
CA LEU A 480 7.19 8.50 -16.74
C LEU A 480 8.06 8.43 -18.01
N ILE A 481 8.55 7.25 -18.39
CA ILE A 481 9.24 7.06 -19.67
C ILE A 481 8.28 7.31 -20.84
N SER A 482 7.05 6.80 -20.75
CA SER A 482 6.01 7.08 -21.74
C SER A 482 5.70 8.57 -21.84
N LEU A 483 5.53 9.25 -20.70
CA LEU A 483 5.31 10.70 -20.65
C LEU A 483 6.45 11.49 -21.29
N THR A 484 7.70 11.07 -21.06
CA THR A 484 8.88 11.73 -21.66
C THR A 484 8.87 11.59 -23.18
N LEU A 485 8.56 10.39 -23.70
CA LEU A 485 8.48 10.14 -25.14
C LEU A 485 7.30 10.90 -25.79
N LEU A 486 6.14 10.96 -25.13
CA LEU A 486 4.98 11.70 -25.63
C LEU A 486 5.17 13.21 -25.54
N SER A 487 5.67 13.75 -24.43
CA SER A 487 5.93 15.20 -24.29
C SER A 487 6.98 15.72 -25.27
N SER A 488 7.81 14.84 -25.82
CA SER A 488 8.78 15.15 -26.88
C SER A 488 8.21 15.02 -28.30
N SER A 489 6.94 14.58 -28.47
CA SER A 489 6.32 14.40 -29.79
C SER A 489 4.94 15.08 -29.94
N VAL A 490 4.22 15.25 -28.83
CA VAL A 490 2.83 15.73 -28.77
C VAL A 490 2.76 17.05 -27.99
N THR A 491 1.81 17.91 -28.34
CA THR A 491 1.60 19.20 -27.68
C THR A 491 1.20 19.02 -26.20
N ALA A 492 1.58 19.99 -25.36
CA ALA A 492 1.23 19.96 -23.94
C ALA A 492 -0.28 20.07 -23.72
N GLU A 493 -0.98 20.79 -24.61
CA GLU A 493 -2.43 20.91 -24.63
C GLU A 493 -3.11 19.55 -24.82
N SER A 494 -2.70 18.76 -25.83
CA SER A 494 -3.30 17.44 -26.05
C SER A 494 -3.06 16.44 -24.90
N ILE A 495 -1.93 16.54 -24.20
CA ILE A 495 -1.72 15.74 -22.98
C ILE A 495 -2.65 16.24 -21.86
N GLY A 496 -2.80 17.56 -21.74
CA GLY A 496 -3.71 18.23 -20.81
C GLY A 496 -5.20 18.06 -21.13
N ASP A 497 -5.58 17.67 -22.34
CA ASP A 497 -6.98 17.36 -22.67
C ASP A 497 -7.40 15.96 -22.18
N ILE A 498 -6.43 15.07 -22.01
CA ILE A 498 -6.65 13.67 -21.62
C ILE A 498 -6.36 13.47 -20.13
N ALA A 499 -5.23 13.97 -19.62
CA ALA A 499 -4.77 13.67 -18.24
C ALA A 499 -5.26 14.67 -17.18
N GLY A 500 -6.23 15.52 -17.49
CA GLY A 500 -5.97 16.92 -17.79
C GLY A 500 -5.32 17.91 -16.81
N SER A 501 -5.95 19.09 -16.68
CA SER A 501 -5.22 20.31 -16.33
C SER A 501 -4.72 20.33 -14.88
N SER A 502 -3.53 20.91 -14.67
CA SER A 502 -2.90 21.00 -13.35
C SER A 502 -3.47 22.18 -12.57
N ASN A 503 -4.42 21.91 -11.66
CA ASN A 503 -5.12 22.93 -10.89
C ASN A 503 -4.95 22.77 -9.37
N LEU A 504 -4.11 21.82 -8.92
CA LEU A 504 -3.96 21.48 -7.50
C LEU A 504 -3.49 22.68 -6.66
N PHE A 505 -2.54 23.48 -7.16
CA PHE A 505 -2.05 24.65 -6.44
C PHE A 505 -3.19 25.65 -6.17
N TRP A 506 -4.00 25.94 -7.19
CA TRP A 506 -5.14 26.84 -7.07
C TRP A 506 -6.20 26.27 -6.13
N SER A 507 -6.59 25.01 -6.27
CA SER A 507 -7.61 24.40 -5.41
C SER A 507 -7.16 24.39 -3.93
N VAL A 508 -5.90 24.07 -3.65
CA VAL A 508 -5.39 24.07 -2.27
C VAL A 508 -5.28 25.50 -1.69
N THR A 509 -4.90 26.49 -2.50
CA THR A 509 -4.66 27.87 -2.02
C THR A 509 -5.91 28.74 -1.99
N ASN A 510 -6.82 28.58 -2.95
CA ASN A 510 -8.05 29.38 -3.09
C ASN A 510 -9.28 28.70 -2.48
N GLU A 511 -9.42 27.37 -2.64
CA GLU A 511 -10.60 26.63 -2.15
C GLU A 511 -10.34 25.91 -0.83
N THR A 512 -9.11 25.96 -0.30
CA THR A 512 -8.72 25.27 0.95
C THR A 512 -9.03 23.77 0.94
N THR A 513 -9.02 23.11 -0.23
CA THR A 513 -9.48 21.71 -0.37
C THR A 513 -8.71 20.71 0.49
N TRP A 514 -7.43 20.98 0.78
CA TRP A 514 -6.61 20.15 1.68
C TRP A 514 -6.54 20.70 3.11
N GLY A 515 -7.32 21.74 3.42
CA GLY A 515 -7.34 22.41 4.71
C GLY A 515 -6.31 23.53 4.86
N GLU A 516 -6.47 24.34 5.91
CA GLU A 516 -5.71 25.58 6.12
C GLU A 516 -4.20 25.34 6.29
N VAL A 517 -3.80 24.21 6.90
CA VAL A 517 -2.38 23.87 7.08
C VAL A 517 -1.68 23.72 5.72
N TRP A 518 -2.28 22.97 4.80
CA TRP A 518 -1.71 22.74 3.47
C TRP A 518 -1.78 23.99 2.60
N ARG A 519 -2.84 24.80 2.72
CA ARG A 519 -2.88 26.13 2.11
C ARG A 519 -1.69 26.99 2.53
N GLN A 520 -1.41 27.07 3.83
CA GLN A 520 -0.27 27.85 4.34
C GLN A 520 1.07 27.28 3.87
N ILE A 521 1.20 25.96 3.76
CA ILE A 521 2.40 25.32 3.19
C ILE A 521 2.55 25.68 1.71
N PHE A 522 1.49 25.56 0.90
CA PHE A 522 1.52 25.86 -0.53
C PHE A 522 1.83 27.34 -0.79
N LEU A 523 1.23 28.25 -0.03
CA LEU A 523 1.52 29.69 -0.09
C LEU A 523 2.95 30.02 0.33
N ARG A 524 3.54 29.28 1.27
CA ARG A 524 4.95 29.45 1.66
C ARG A 524 5.93 28.86 0.65
N LEU A 525 5.56 27.77 -0.01
CA LEU A 525 6.38 27.16 -1.06
C LEU A 525 6.42 28.04 -2.31
N ASP A 526 5.31 28.71 -2.63
CA ASP A 526 5.14 29.61 -3.79
C ASP A 526 5.72 29.02 -5.09
N ALA A 527 5.39 27.75 -5.35
CA ALA A 527 5.96 26.96 -6.44
C ALA A 527 4.89 26.34 -7.36
N PRO A 528 3.99 27.14 -7.96
CA PRO A 528 2.88 26.64 -8.76
C PRO A 528 3.35 25.80 -9.97
N GLU A 529 4.47 26.16 -10.60
CA GLU A 529 5.02 25.41 -11.74
C GLU A 529 5.51 24.01 -11.35
N ILE A 530 6.23 23.89 -10.23
CA ILE A 530 6.77 22.62 -9.74
C ILE A 530 5.62 21.70 -9.31
N ILE A 531 4.64 22.26 -8.58
CA ILE A 531 3.46 21.52 -8.12
C ILE A 531 2.63 21.06 -9.34
N GLY A 532 2.44 21.93 -10.33
CA GLY A 532 1.76 21.57 -11.57
C GLY A 532 2.50 20.49 -12.37
N PHE A 533 3.84 20.53 -12.43
CA PHE A 533 4.64 19.48 -13.04
C PHE A 533 4.46 18.13 -12.34
N LEU A 534 4.51 18.11 -11.00
CA LEU A 534 4.32 16.90 -10.20
C LEU A 534 2.90 16.34 -10.37
N GLU A 535 1.89 17.22 -10.34
CA GLU A 535 0.50 16.84 -10.58
C GLU A 535 0.33 16.19 -11.95
N ARG A 536 0.91 16.79 -13.00
CA ARG A 536 0.87 16.24 -14.36
C ARG A 536 1.50 14.85 -14.44
N CYS A 537 2.64 14.65 -13.78
CA CYS A 537 3.30 13.35 -13.70
C CYS A 537 2.39 12.31 -13.05
N VAL A 538 1.74 12.66 -11.93
CA VAL A 538 0.84 11.76 -11.20
C VAL A 538 -0.41 11.46 -12.03
N ARG A 539 -1.09 12.46 -12.56
CA ARG A 539 -2.32 12.25 -13.35
C ARG A 539 -2.08 11.44 -14.61
N TYR A 540 -1.04 11.78 -15.38
CA TYR A 540 -0.67 10.98 -16.55
C TYR A 540 -0.33 9.54 -16.16
N SER A 541 0.41 9.35 -15.07
CA SER A 541 0.79 8.01 -14.62
C SER A 541 -0.42 7.20 -14.18
N SER A 542 -1.39 7.81 -13.50
CA SER A 542 -2.66 7.18 -13.13
C SER A 542 -3.50 6.79 -14.34
N PHE A 543 -3.49 7.61 -15.39
CA PHE A 543 -4.19 7.29 -16.64
C PHE A 543 -3.49 6.17 -17.43
N TYR A 544 -2.16 6.20 -17.52
CA TYR A 544 -1.38 5.27 -18.35
C TYR A 544 -1.08 3.93 -17.66
N ALA A 545 -0.78 3.92 -16.36
CA ALA A 545 -0.31 2.74 -15.61
C ALA A 545 -1.21 1.50 -15.64
N PRO A 546 -2.55 1.59 -15.74
CA PRO A 546 -3.40 0.40 -15.85
C PRO A 546 -3.00 -0.54 -16.99
N LEU A 547 -2.54 -0.01 -18.14
CA LEU A 547 -2.11 -0.81 -19.29
C LEU A 547 -0.90 -1.69 -18.95
N PRO A 548 0.26 -1.13 -18.52
CA PRO A 548 1.41 -1.93 -18.15
C PRO A 548 1.18 -2.77 -16.90
N ILE A 549 0.28 -2.38 -15.99
CA ILE A 549 -0.09 -3.24 -14.86
C ILE A 549 -0.80 -4.49 -15.34
N PHE A 550 -1.88 -4.38 -16.13
CA PHE A 550 -2.60 -5.56 -16.64
C PHE A 550 -1.68 -6.47 -17.47
N LEU A 551 -0.99 -5.89 -18.44
CA LEU A 551 -0.12 -6.65 -19.33
C LEU A 551 1.09 -7.23 -18.58
N GLY A 552 1.70 -6.45 -17.68
CA GLY A 552 2.81 -6.86 -16.84
C GLY A 552 2.45 -7.99 -15.88
N LEU A 553 1.25 -7.97 -15.29
CA LEU A 553 0.72 -9.07 -14.46
C LEU A 553 0.53 -10.34 -15.28
N MET A 554 -0.12 -10.26 -16.44
CA MET A 554 -0.33 -11.43 -17.30
C MET A 554 1.00 -12.10 -17.68
N ILE A 555 1.99 -11.29 -18.07
CA ILE A 555 3.34 -11.78 -18.43
C ILE A 555 4.06 -12.33 -17.19
N ALA A 556 3.98 -11.64 -16.04
CA ALA A 556 4.63 -12.08 -14.80
C ALA A 556 4.04 -13.41 -14.29
N VAL A 557 2.72 -13.57 -14.35
CA VAL A 557 2.02 -14.82 -13.98
C VAL A 557 2.37 -15.95 -14.94
N ARG A 558 2.45 -15.70 -16.27
CA ARG A 558 2.92 -16.71 -17.23
C ARG A 558 4.36 -17.17 -16.96
N GLN A 559 5.21 -16.30 -16.43
CA GLN A 559 6.62 -16.57 -16.12
C GLN A 559 6.85 -17.02 -14.67
N TRP A 560 5.81 -17.00 -13.83
CA TRP A 560 5.91 -17.31 -12.41
C TRP A 560 6.10 -18.81 -12.21
N LEU A 561 7.18 -19.17 -11.54
CA LEU A 561 7.46 -20.53 -11.05
C LEU A 561 7.52 -20.47 -9.52
N PRO A 562 6.65 -21.20 -8.79
CA PRO A 562 6.59 -21.16 -7.33
C PRO A 562 7.94 -21.37 -6.65
N ASP A 563 8.77 -22.26 -7.21
CA ASP A 563 10.09 -22.61 -6.68
C ASP A 563 11.16 -21.52 -6.86
N ARG A 564 10.94 -20.54 -7.76
CA ARG A 564 11.94 -19.51 -8.11
C ARG A 564 11.55 -18.10 -7.72
N CYS A 565 10.26 -17.79 -7.74
CA CYS A 565 9.75 -16.43 -7.62
C CYS A 565 9.00 -16.20 -6.30
N GLY A 566 9.01 -17.20 -5.41
CA GLY A 566 8.21 -17.24 -4.20
C GLY A 566 6.92 -18.02 -4.42
N GLY A 567 6.44 -18.69 -3.38
CA GLY A 567 5.19 -19.45 -3.41
C GLY A 567 3.95 -18.55 -3.60
N TYR A 568 2.76 -19.10 -3.39
CA TYR A 568 1.48 -18.38 -3.58
C TYR A 568 1.37 -17.05 -2.80
N SER A 569 2.15 -16.86 -1.74
CA SER A 569 2.25 -15.59 -0.99
C SER A 569 2.81 -14.44 -1.83
N TRP A 570 3.70 -14.71 -2.79
CA TRP A 570 4.18 -13.71 -3.74
C TRP A 570 3.05 -13.25 -4.66
N LEU A 571 2.29 -14.20 -5.20
CA LEU A 571 1.18 -13.91 -6.11
C LEU A 571 0.09 -13.08 -5.42
N LEU A 572 -0.26 -13.42 -4.18
CA LEU A 572 -1.27 -12.67 -3.42
C LEU A 572 -0.83 -11.24 -3.12
N ARG A 573 0.44 -11.03 -2.73
CA ARG A 573 1.00 -9.68 -2.51
C ARG A 573 1.03 -8.86 -3.79
N LEU A 574 1.37 -9.49 -4.91
CA LEU A 574 1.34 -8.87 -6.22
C LEU A 574 -0.08 -8.46 -6.62
N LEU A 575 -1.05 -9.37 -6.49
CA LEU A 575 -2.45 -9.10 -6.84
C LEU A 575 -3.08 -8.04 -5.93
N ALA A 576 -2.80 -8.07 -4.62
CA ALA A 576 -3.26 -7.06 -3.69
C ALA A 576 -2.71 -5.66 -4.05
N SER A 577 -1.41 -5.58 -4.37
CA SER A 577 -0.78 -4.33 -4.84
C SER A 577 -1.36 -3.86 -6.18
N ALA A 578 -1.62 -4.78 -7.11
CA ALA A 578 -2.23 -4.44 -8.39
C ALA A 578 -3.64 -3.89 -8.26
N LEU A 579 -4.51 -4.57 -7.51
CA LEU A 579 -5.88 -4.11 -7.24
C LEU A 579 -5.87 -2.71 -6.63
N LEU A 580 -4.95 -2.48 -5.70
CA LEU A 580 -4.79 -1.20 -5.05
C LEU A 580 -4.35 -0.09 -6.00
N VAL A 581 -3.30 -0.33 -6.77
CA VAL A 581 -2.77 0.69 -7.70
C VAL A 581 -3.79 0.97 -8.79
N LEU A 582 -4.51 -0.05 -9.29
CA LEU A 582 -5.59 0.14 -10.27
C LEU A 582 -6.75 0.95 -9.70
N TRP A 583 -7.13 0.71 -8.43
CA TRP A 583 -8.13 1.55 -7.76
C TRP A 583 -7.67 3.00 -7.63
N LEU A 584 -6.42 3.23 -7.20
CA LEU A 584 -5.85 4.58 -7.09
C LEU A 584 -5.77 5.28 -8.45
N CYS A 585 -5.40 4.53 -9.50
CA CYS A 585 -5.38 5.04 -10.87
C CYS A 585 -6.78 5.50 -11.31
N LYS A 586 -7.83 4.72 -11.05
CA LYS A 586 -9.22 5.08 -11.35
C LYS A 586 -9.64 6.33 -10.58
N ALA A 587 -9.37 6.36 -9.27
CA ALA A 587 -9.72 7.50 -8.42
C ALA A 587 -9.08 8.80 -8.93
N VAL A 588 -7.79 8.79 -9.23
CA VAL A 588 -7.07 9.99 -9.70
C VAL A 588 -7.44 10.37 -11.13
N ALA A 589 -7.56 9.39 -12.04
CA ALA A 589 -7.77 9.66 -13.46
C ALA A 589 -9.24 9.98 -13.79
N PHE A 590 -10.20 9.36 -13.10
CA PHE A 590 -11.63 9.50 -13.40
C PHE A 590 -12.35 10.26 -12.30
N ASP A 591 -12.35 9.76 -11.06
CA ASP A 591 -13.22 10.28 -9.99
C ASP A 591 -12.78 11.69 -9.51
N TRP A 592 -11.47 11.98 -9.54
CA TRP A 592 -10.86 13.28 -9.18
C TRP A 592 -10.27 14.00 -10.38
N SER A 593 -10.79 13.72 -11.58
CA SER A 593 -10.34 14.41 -12.79
C SER A 593 -10.71 15.90 -12.73
N SER A 594 -9.78 16.77 -13.09
CA SER A 594 -9.97 18.23 -13.19
C SER A 594 -10.45 18.66 -14.58
N THR A 595 -10.91 17.73 -15.40
CA THR A 595 -11.23 17.95 -16.81
C THR A 595 -12.71 17.68 -17.04
N ASP A 596 -13.38 18.64 -17.67
CA ASP A 596 -14.76 18.46 -18.11
C ASP A 596 -14.86 17.31 -19.13
N ASN A 597 -13.84 17.09 -19.97
CA ASN A 597 -13.86 16.05 -20.99
C ASN A 597 -14.00 14.64 -20.40
N LEU A 598 -13.13 14.22 -19.47
CA LEU A 598 -13.25 12.90 -18.85
C LEU A 598 -14.49 12.77 -17.96
N TYR A 599 -14.81 13.81 -17.18
CA TYR A 599 -15.95 13.79 -16.27
C TYR A 599 -17.29 13.68 -17.01
N GLU A 600 -17.44 14.36 -18.16
CA GLU A 600 -18.64 14.32 -18.99
C GLU A 600 -18.73 13.06 -19.86
N LEU A 601 -17.60 12.49 -20.28
CA LEU A 601 -17.57 11.37 -21.24
C LEU A 601 -17.68 10.00 -20.60
N ILE A 602 -17.24 9.84 -19.34
CA ILE A 602 -17.26 8.55 -18.66
C ILE A 602 -18.63 8.35 -18.04
N ALA A 603 -19.26 7.20 -18.33
CA ALA A 603 -20.57 6.88 -17.76
C ALA A 603 -20.51 6.82 -16.23
N ARG A 604 -21.54 7.35 -15.57
CA ARG A 604 -21.61 7.37 -14.09
C ARG A 604 -21.77 5.97 -13.50
N ASP A 605 -21.43 5.86 -12.22
CA ASP A 605 -21.59 4.61 -11.46
C ASP A 605 -23.07 4.19 -11.41
N GLY A 606 -23.37 3.02 -11.97
CA GLY A 606 -24.69 2.37 -11.82
C GLY A 606 -24.87 1.72 -10.45
N GLU A 607 -26.01 1.07 -10.21
CA GLU A 607 -26.40 0.48 -8.91
C GLU A 607 -25.37 -0.47 -8.28
N TRP A 608 -24.52 -1.09 -9.11
CA TRP A 608 -23.49 -2.05 -8.68
C TRP A 608 -22.09 -1.43 -8.48
N GLY A 609 -21.96 -0.10 -8.60
CA GLY A 609 -20.70 0.63 -8.32
C GLY A 609 -19.55 0.34 -9.28
N TRP A 610 -19.82 -0.35 -10.40
CA TRP A 610 -18.79 -0.73 -11.38
C TRP A 610 -18.44 0.43 -12.34
N GLY A 611 -19.44 1.24 -12.69
CA GLY A 611 -19.33 2.49 -13.45
C GLY A 611 -18.64 2.44 -14.80
N GLY A 612 -18.60 3.59 -15.48
CA GLY A 612 -17.91 3.71 -16.76
C GLY A 612 -16.42 3.35 -16.67
N GLY A 613 -15.78 3.70 -15.55
CA GLY A 613 -14.37 3.36 -15.29
C GLY A 613 -14.08 1.85 -15.28
N GLY A 614 -14.98 1.02 -14.73
CA GLY A 614 -14.84 -0.43 -14.71
C GLY A 614 -14.93 -1.04 -16.11
N TYR A 615 -15.88 -0.58 -16.93
CA TYR A 615 -16.01 -1.00 -18.32
C TYR A 615 -14.81 -0.58 -19.18
N LEU A 616 -14.27 0.62 -18.98
CA LEU A 616 -13.05 1.06 -19.66
C LEU A 616 -11.82 0.20 -19.26
N TYR A 617 -11.72 -0.21 -17.99
CA TYR A 617 -10.69 -1.17 -17.57
C TYR A 617 -10.90 -2.55 -18.21
N ALA A 618 -12.14 -2.98 -18.42
CA ALA A 618 -12.44 -4.22 -19.14
C ALA A 618 -12.06 -4.15 -20.63
N VAL A 619 -12.31 -3.01 -21.31
CA VAL A 619 -11.80 -2.74 -22.66
C VAL A 619 -10.28 -2.89 -22.69
N LEU A 620 -9.59 -2.25 -21.75
CA LEU A 620 -8.14 -2.27 -21.67
C LEU A 620 -7.60 -3.68 -21.40
N LEU A 621 -8.24 -4.43 -20.50
CA LEU A 621 -7.91 -5.82 -20.21
C LEU A 621 -8.05 -6.70 -21.46
N LEU A 622 -9.13 -6.54 -22.23
CA LEU A 622 -9.37 -7.25 -23.48
C LEU A 622 -8.29 -6.94 -24.53
N ILE A 623 -7.92 -5.67 -24.68
CA ILE A 623 -6.83 -5.24 -25.57
C ILE A 623 -5.49 -5.84 -25.13
N CYS A 624 -5.18 -5.84 -23.83
CA CYS A 624 -3.95 -6.44 -23.30
C CYS A 624 -3.90 -7.96 -23.53
N LEU A 625 -4.99 -8.68 -23.28
CA LEU A 625 -5.10 -10.12 -23.55
C LEU A 625 -4.90 -10.42 -25.03
N ASN A 626 -5.54 -9.66 -25.91
CA ASN A 626 -5.42 -9.83 -27.35
C ASN A 626 -3.99 -9.54 -27.83
N GLY A 627 -3.39 -8.41 -27.41
CA GLY A 627 -2.00 -8.10 -27.74
C GLY A 627 -1.01 -9.16 -27.27
N LEU A 628 -1.22 -9.71 -26.07
CA LEU A 628 -0.37 -10.77 -25.51
C LEU A 628 -0.47 -12.08 -26.29
N VAL A 629 -1.68 -12.50 -26.65
CA VAL A 629 -1.91 -13.72 -27.42
C VAL A 629 -1.45 -13.54 -28.88
N LEU A 630 -1.62 -12.36 -29.46
CA LEU A 630 -1.12 -12.03 -30.80
C LEU A 630 0.42 -12.02 -30.87
N ALA A 631 1.10 -11.63 -29.80
CA ALA A 631 2.56 -11.69 -29.72
C ALA A 631 3.12 -13.12 -29.84
N ASP A 632 2.32 -14.14 -29.50
CA ASP A 632 2.69 -15.56 -29.61
C ASP A 632 2.46 -16.12 -31.03
N LEU A 633 1.76 -15.40 -31.91
CA LEU A 633 1.35 -15.85 -33.25
C LEU A 633 2.53 -16.37 -34.12
N PRO A 634 3.71 -15.73 -34.17
CA PRO A 634 4.84 -16.22 -34.98
C PRO A 634 5.33 -17.62 -34.56
N ALA A 635 5.17 -17.97 -33.29
CA ALA A 635 5.64 -19.23 -32.71
C ALA A 635 4.52 -20.28 -32.55
N ALA A 636 3.26 -19.91 -32.79
CA ALA A 636 2.08 -20.77 -32.61
C ALA A 636 1.95 -21.85 -33.69
N ARG A 637 1.39 -23.01 -33.32
CA ARG A 637 1.00 -24.10 -34.24
C ARG A 637 -0.27 -23.75 -35.02
N ASN A 638 -0.57 -24.46 -36.12
CA ASN A 638 -1.72 -24.13 -36.99
C ASN A 638 -3.07 -24.05 -36.25
N GLY A 639 -3.37 -24.98 -35.33
CA GLY A 639 -4.60 -24.93 -34.52
C GLY A 639 -4.63 -23.77 -33.52
N GLU A 640 -3.49 -23.45 -32.91
CA GLU A 640 -3.34 -22.29 -32.02
C GLU A 640 -3.51 -20.99 -32.79
N ARG A 641 -2.91 -20.85 -33.98
CA ARG A 641 -3.07 -19.68 -34.86
C ARG A 641 -4.52 -19.39 -35.19
N ALA A 642 -5.30 -20.42 -35.52
CA ALA A 642 -6.73 -20.28 -35.77
C ALA A 642 -7.47 -19.76 -34.52
N GLY A 643 -7.13 -20.27 -33.33
CA GLY A 643 -7.67 -19.78 -32.06
C GLY A 643 -7.31 -18.32 -31.76
N ILE A 644 -6.06 -17.91 -31.99
CA ILE A 644 -5.60 -16.53 -31.82
C ILE A 644 -6.37 -15.56 -32.73
N LEU A 645 -6.52 -15.93 -34.01
CA LEU A 645 -7.24 -15.12 -34.99
C LEU A 645 -8.75 -15.04 -34.67
N LEU A 646 -9.36 -16.17 -34.26
CA LEU A 646 -10.75 -16.20 -33.84
C LEU A 646 -10.99 -15.33 -32.60
N PHE A 647 -10.11 -15.43 -31.59
CA PHE A 647 -10.17 -14.58 -30.41
C PHE A 647 -10.06 -13.09 -30.79
N SER A 648 -9.14 -12.76 -31.69
CA SER A 648 -8.96 -11.39 -32.18
C SER A 648 -10.21 -10.87 -32.88
N LEU A 649 -10.87 -11.71 -33.68
CA LEU A 649 -12.11 -11.37 -34.39
C LEU A 649 -13.27 -11.11 -33.41
N VAL A 650 -13.44 -11.96 -32.40
CA VAL A 650 -14.49 -11.83 -31.37
C VAL A 650 -14.24 -10.64 -30.44
N ALA A 651 -12.97 -10.25 -30.25
CA ALA A 651 -12.62 -9.11 -29.41
C ALA A 651 -13.12 -7.76 -29.94
N PHE A 652 -13.40 -7.61 -31.23
CA PHE A 652 -13.93 -6.36 -31.80
C PHE A 652 -15.36 -6.04 -31.33
N PRO A 653 -16.37 -6.89 -31.55
CA PRO A 653 -17.73 -6.63 -31.09
C PRO A 653 -17.82 -6.56 -29.56
N LEU A 654 -17.03 -7.38 -28.84
CA LEU A 654 -16.98 -7.32 -27.38
C LEU A 654 -16.36 -6.00 -26.89
N GLY A 655 -15.27 -5.55 -27.50
CA GLY A 655 -14.64 -4.26 -27.20
C GLY A 655 -15.58 -3.09 -27.48
N TRP A 656 -16.34 -3.15 -28.58
CA TRP A 656 -17.34 -2.14 -28.93
C TRP A 656 -18.47 -2.07 -27.88
N TRP A 657 -18.98 -3.23 -27.45
CA TRP A 657 -20.01 -3.29 -26.42
C TRP A 657 -19.49 -2.70 -25.10
N LEU A 658 -18.30 -3.11 -24.65
CA LEU A 658 -17.67 -2.59 -23.44
C LEU A 658 -17.42 -1.08 -23.51
N LEU A 659 -16.97 -0.57 -24.65
CA LEU A 659 -16.74 0.87 -24.86
C LEU A 659 -18.03 1.68 -24.71
N ASN A 660 -19.15 1.19 -25.28
CA ASN A 660 -20.44 1.86 -25.14
C ASN A 660 -20.97 1.82 -23.70
N GLN A 661 -20.70 0.76 -22.93
CA GLN A 661 -21.05 0.75 -21.51
C GLN A 661 -20.15 1.67 -20.67
N GLY A 662 -18.91 1.89 -21.11
CA GLY A 662 -17.94 2.75 -20.43
C GLY A 662 -18.15 4.25 -20.62
N LEU A 663 -18.80 4.65 -21.72
CA LEU A 663 -18.95 6.04 -22.12
C LEU A 663 -20.41 6.52 -22.04
N GLU A 664 -20.57 7.79 -21.70
CA GLU A 664 -21.86 8.44 -21.54
C GLU A 664 -22.62 8.46 -22.87
N GLN A 665 -23.90 8.14 -22.84
CA GLN A 665 -24.69 7.98 -24.08
C GLN A 665 -25.32 9.31 -24.51
N GLN A 666 -25.45 10.28 -23.61
CA GLN A 666 -26.03 11.58 -23.87
C GLN A 666 -25.15 12.71 -23.32
N VAL A 667 -24.20 13.17 -24.12
CA VAL A 667 -23.37 14.33 -23.83
C VAL A 667 -23.99 15.55 -24.52
N GLN A 668 -24.36 16.56 -23.73
CA GLN A 668 -24.89 17.83 -24.23
C GLN A 668 -23.77 18.87 -24.33
N LYS A 669 -23.32 19.17 -25.55
CA LYS A 669 -22.29 20.17 -25.80
C LYS A 669 -22.55 20.91 -27.11
N TYR A 670 -22.33 22.22 -27.13
CA TYR A 670 -22.47 23.07 -28.32
C TYR A 670 -23.87 23.01 -28.99
N GLY A 671 -24.93 22.78 -28.21
CA GLY A 671 -26.30 22.70 -28.70
C GLY A 671 -26.68 21.38 -29.38
N LEU A 672 -25.83 20.35 -29.32
CA LEU A 672 -26.06 19.02 -29.86
C LEU A 672 -25.99 17.95 -28.75
N VAL A 673 -26.72 16.85 -28.94
CA VAL A 673 -26.65 15.64 -28.11
C VAL A 673 -25.92 14.57 -28.89
N PHE A 674 -24.80 14.07 -28.37
CA PHE A 674 -24.03 12.98 -28.96
C PHE A 674 -23.55 11.99 -27.90
N SER A 675 -23.23 10.76 -28.28
CA SER A 675 -22.63 9.79 -27.37
C SER A 675 -21.14 10.05 -27.18
N GLY A 676 -20.55 9.60 -26.07
CA GLY A 676 -19.11 9.71 -25.83
C GLY A 676 -18.28 8.98 -26.88
N VAL A 677 -18.80 7.90 -27.48
CA VAL A 677 -18.17 7.24 -28.63
C VAL A 677 -18.13 8.14 -29.86
N GLN A 678 -19.22 8.87 -30.15
CA GLN A 678 -19.25 9.86 -31.22
C GLN A 678 -18.28 11.01 -30.94
N PHE A 679 -18.12 11.43 -29.68
CA PHE A 679 -17.15 12.45 -29.32
C PHE A 679 -15.69 12.02 -29.59
N LEU A 680 -15.36 10.76 -29.30
CA LEU A 680 -13.99 10.24 -29.48
C LEU A 680 -13.68 9.86 -30.94
N LEU A 681 -14.63 9.26 -31.65
CA LEU A 681 -14.41 8.69 -32.98
C LEU A 681 -15.04 9.51 -34.12
N GLY A 682 -15.80 10.56 -33.80
CA GLY A 682 -16.38 11.49 -34.77
C GLY A 682 -15.33 12.40 -35.41
N PRO A 683 -15.60 12.97 -36.59
CA PRO A 683 -14.69 13.87 -37.27
C PRO A 683 -14.65 15.26 -36.60
N ASP A 684 -15.77 15.73 -36.07
CA ASP A 684 -15.90 17.01 -35.38
C ASP A 684 -17.13 17.01 -34.46
N ARG A 685 -17.37 18.16 -33.80
CA ARG A 685 -18.45 18.37 -32.82
C ARG A 685 -19.78 18.81 -33.45
N SER A 686 -19.87 18.84 -34.77
CA SER A 686 -21.03 19.31 -35.55
C SER A 686 -21.66 18.24 -36.45
N HIS A 687 -20.91 17.20 -36.83
CA HIS A 687 -21.36 16.11 -37.70
C HIS A 687 -21.46 14.78 -36.94
N THR A 688 -22.65 14.18 -36.93
CA THR A 688 -22.89 12.84 -36.36
C THR A 688 -22.64 11.75 -37.40
N LEU A 689 -21.96 10.67 -37.01
CA LEU A 689 -21.75 9.49 -37.86
C LEU A 689 -22.76 8.39 -37.50
N SER A 690 -23.01 7.48 -38.45
CA SER A 690 -23.80 6.28 -38.14
C SER A 690 -23.02 5.35 -37.22
N SER A 691 -23.74 4.54 -36.43
CA SER A 691 -23.17 3.53 -35.53
C SER A 691 -22.24 2.54 -36.27
N GLU A 692 -22.57 2.20 -37.52
CA GLU A 692 -21.76 1.34 -38.37
C GLU A 692 -20.38 1.95 -38.70
N ILE A 693 -20.33 3.25 -39.02
CA ILE A 693 -19.07 3.94 -39.30
C ILE A 693 -18.24 4.06 -38.02
N LEU A 694 -18.87 4.37 -36.89
CA LEU A 694 -18.19 4.43 -35.59
C LEU A 694 -17.62 3.06 -35.20
N PHE A 695 -18.36 1.98 -35.42
CA PHE A 695 -17.89 0.61 -35.19
C PHE A 695 -16.69 0.26 -36.08
N MET A 696 -16.71 0.64 -37.36
CA MET A 696 -15.57 0.45 -38.26
C MET A 696 -14.34 1.24 -37.80
N ARG A 697 -14.51 2.49 -37.35
CA ARG A 697 -13.42 3.29 -36.77
C ARG A 697 -12.87 2.66 -35.49
N TRP A 698 -13.73 2.15 -34.62
CA TRP A 698 -13.33 1.40 -33.44
C TRP A 698 -12.52 0.15 -33.79
N CYS A 699 -12.97 -0.64 -34.77
CA CYS A 699 -12.23 -1.81 -35.25
C CYS A 699 -10.82 -1.43 -35.71
N ALA A 700 -10.67 -0.33 -36.45
CA ALA A 700 -9.36 0.17 -36.88
C ALA A 700 -8.47 0.57 -35.68
N VAL A 701 -9.00 1.31 -34.72
CA VAL A 701 -8.28 1.73 -33.50
C VAL A 701 -7.85 0.52 -32.68
N GLN A 702 -8.76 -0.41 -32.41
CA GLN A 702 -8.47 -1.61 -31.63
C GLN A 702 -7.47 -2.52 -32.35
N ALA A 703 -7.60 -2.71 -33.68
CA ALA A 703 -6.67 -3.53 -34.46
C ALA A 703 -5.25 -2.95 -34.42
N CYS A 704 -5.12 -1.64 -34.65
CA CYS A 704 -3.83 -0.96 -34.60
C CYS A 704 -3.21 -1.02 -33.19
N GLY A 705 -4.01 -0.76 -32.15
CA GLY A 705 -3.56 -0.82 -30.75
C GLY A 705 -3.06 -2.21 -30.37
N VAL A 706 -3.81 -3.26 -30.70
CA VAL A 706 -3.44 -4.66 -30.43
C VAL A 706 -2.18 -5.05 -31.20
N LEU A 707 -2.05 -4.67 -32.47
CA LEU A 707 -0.86 -4.95 -33.28
C LEU A 707 0.39 -4.28 -32.69
N VAL A 708 0.30 -2.99 -32.35
CA VAL A 708 1.44 -2.25 -31.78
C VAL A 708 1.84 -2.81 -30.42
N LEU A 709 0.87 -3.16 -29.57
CA LEU A 709 1.13 -3.85 -28.31
C LEU A 709 1.80 -5.21 -28.53
N GLY A 710 1.29 -6.02 -29.46
CA GLY A 710 1.86 -7.33 -29.80
C GLY A 710 3.30 -7.24 -30.29
N VAL A 711 3.59 -6.30 -31.20
CA VAL A 711 4.97 -6.02 -31.68
C VAL A 711 5.85 -5.54 -30.53
N GLY A 712 5.36 -4.64 -29.67
CA GLY A 712 6.08 -4.17 -28.50
C GLY A 712 6.42 -5.29 -27.51
N ILE A 713 5.48 -6.21 -27.24
CA ILE A 713 5.71 -7.38 -26.39
C ILE A 713 6.76 -8.31 -27.02
N TRP A 714 6.66 -8.57 -28.32
CA TRP A 714 7.60 -9.39 -29.05
C TRP A 714 9.03 -8.81 -29.00
N LEU A 715 9.17 -7.51 -29.27
CA LEU A 715 10.45 -6.78 -29.16
C LEU A 715 11.00 -6.82 -27.73
N GLY A 716 10.17 -6.56 -26.73
CA GLY A 716 10.56 -6.59 -25.32
C GLY A 716 11.02 -7.97 -24.86
N ASN A 717 10.33 -9.03 -25.29
CA ASN A 717 10.72 -10.40 -24.99
C ASN A 717 12.07 -10.74 -25.62
N ALA A 718 12.27 -10.40 -26.89
CA ALA A 718 13.51 -10.65 -27.61
C ALA A 718 14.71 -9.87 -27.01
N ALA A 719 14.56 -8.56 -26.81
CA ALA A 719 15.64 -7.68 -26.33
C ALA A 719 16.16 -8.05 -24.94
N LEU A 720 15.26 -8.50 -24.07
CA LEU A 720 15.60 -8.79 -22.68
C LEU A 720 15.93 -10.29 -22.45
N MET A 721 15.63 -11.22 -23.39
CA MET A 721 15.95 -12.66 -23.27
C MET A 721 17.42 -13.04 -23.55
N GLY A 722 18.26 -12.10 -24.03
CA GLY A 722 19.68 -12.34 -24.28
C GLY A 722 20.52 -12.82 -23.09
N GLY A 723 19.96 -12.91 -21.88
CA GLY A 723 20.61 -13.45 -20.68
C GLY A 723 20.24 -14.89 -20.27
N ARG A 724 19.24 -15.54 -20.89
CA ARG A 724 18.79 -16.89 -20.50
C ARG A 724 18.17 -17.67 -21.68
N ALA A 725 18.98 -18.07 -22.65
CA ALA A 725 18.59 -19.12 -23.59
C ALA A 725 19.14 -20.45 -23.10
N GLY A 726 18.26 -21.36 -22.68
CA GLY A 726 18.64 -22.71 -22.26
C GLY A 726 17.62 -23.39 -21.37
N LEU A 727 16.42 -23.68 -21.90
CA LEU A 727 15.61 -24.81 -21.43
C LEU A 727 15.04 -25.50 -22.68
N PRO A 728 15.38 -26.78 -22.93
CA PRO A 728 14.65 -27.57 -23.92
C PRO A 728 13.22 -27.76 -23.44
N ARG A 729 12.26 -27.70 -24.38
CA ARG A 729 10.92 -28.25 -24.16
C ARG A 729 11.11 -29.73 -23.81
N SER A 730 10.60 -30.16 -22.66
CA SER A 730 10.49 -31.57 -22.33
C SER A 730 9.64 -32.24 -23.40
N GLU A 731 10.27 -32.98 -24.29
CA GLU A 731 9.59 -34.02 -25.06
C GLU A 731 9.00 -35.00 -24.03
N GLY A 732 7.68 -35.16 -24.08
CA GLY A 732 6.97 -36.13 -23.26
C GLY A 732 7.44 -37.52 -23.61
N SER A 733 7.96 -38.24 -22.61
CA SER A 733 8.18 -39.67 -22.68
C SER A 733 6.99 -40.39 -22.05
N ALA A 734 6.32 -41.19 -22.89
CA ALA A 734 5.33 -42.25 -22.63
C ALA A 734 3.98 -41.83 -22.04
#